data_AF-A0A517YEW9-F1
#
_entry.id   AF-A0A517YEW9-F1
#
_cell.length_a   1.000
_cell.length_b   1.000
_cell.length_c   1.000
_cell.angle_alpha   90.00
_cell.angle_beta   90.00
_cell.angle_gamma   90.00
#
_symmetry.space_group_name_H-M   'P 1'
#
loop_
_entity.id
_entity.type
_entity.pdbx_description
1 polymer ?
#
loop_
_entity_poly.entity_id
_entity_poly.type
_entity_poly.pdbx_seq_one_letter_code
_entity_poly.pdbx_strand_id
1 'polypeptide(L)'
;MRLFARFAAAWLVVTFATVSLAQDSKEKKEPLPSTEKPKADQPFKRPETEFNCRFTEQKIEIDGLGTDSAWETADVIDAFHLPWLGAKARGSKTATKARLLWDRDYLYFLAEMEDHDLYADVKDKDGMLWNNDVFELFFKPAEDKPGYYEFQVNAAGATLDMFLPRRGTGGYARYKDDGKFDFPAKVKLKGSLNRWTDKDEGWSVEGRLAWGDFLRTGGRPEVNEIWKFALCRYDYTVEFEGPELSTIAPLKQANFHAHENYASLKFLGPQQEPAGKKLGIDPAKFKPLTTSKVVGSPDPPLPYRAVKAYPKLPMTFPIGAKLIPGSDTMLVIAQNRSSGPSVINRFRDSAETTELIEYLPVPGTGTAYGMAFHPKFAENGYMYLGWNGSIDKSKKMCRVTRFKLDPKPPHAIDPASALEIIAWESDGHNGADVTFGNDGFLYVTSGDGTSDSDTNIAGQTTDTLLSKVLRIDVDHPEGDKQYSIPKDNPFVQRQEFRPETYAYGLRNPWRITTDPVTGHIWVGNNGQDLWEQVYFVRPGDNYGWSVYEGGNIFYAERKLGPDPHVKPTAEHHHNEARSLTGGVVYHGSKYPELKGAYIYGDHSTGRIWAIKHDGQKVVWHKLIADTTYNISGFALDSKGELLVLDHRSNGEGGMYHLEPIPAETVQQNFPRKLSESGLFQDVAKHSMVDGVVPYSVNSPLWSDGSHKERFIAIPAIEGRDMKIEFNTGRSWKFPDDAVLVKSFALETTAGDPKSRRWVETRFMVKQEGEWAGYSYRWNEAQTDAELVEAGGADQTFEIRVPKSSESPASVRQQKWHYPSRTECMVCHSRAANFVLGLSESQMNREHDYGGVVDHQFRVLERLGMLKIAAANEPTVRFREQLKTAGLADKDINDHFRKAADSDMQRAGKTTQSLFVKDVDAYKKLPNPYDETETLDARARSYLQSNCSHCHIDAGGGNSQMQLEFNTDPFKMKLIGEKPLHHKFDLKDPLLVAPGEPDRSVLLHRLANRGEKSGQMPQLATYLVDEAAVKLFRAWIAEVKQPEPPKVEPPKTVPAKVEAPKAEPAKPESVKPELPKAAPAK
;
A
#
# COMPACT_ATOMS: atom_id res chain seq x y z
N MET A 1 -43.37 -42.25 -46.49
CA MET A 1 -43.80 -43.41 -47.31
C MET A 1 -42.71 -43.67 -48.33
N ARG A 2 -42.10 -44.88 -48.38
CA ARG A 2 -40.88 -45.22 -49.16
C ARG A 2 -39.63 -44.43 -48.67
N LEU A 3 -38.42 -44.99 -48.56
CA LEU A 3 -37.87 -46.34 -48.85
C LEU A 3 -37.44 -47.05 -47.54
N PHE A 4 -37.28 -48.38 -47.54
CA PHE A 4 -36.79 -49.15 -46.38
C PHE A 4 -36.08 -50.44 -46.83
N ALA A 5 -35.04 -50.84 -46.08
CA ALA A 5 -34.31 -52.13 -46.09
C ALA A 5 -33.59 -52.62 -47.37
N ARG A 6 -32.30 -53.02 -47.20
CA ARG A 6 -31.65 -54.19 -47.87
C ARG A 6 -30.28 -54.52 -47.21
N PHE A 7 -29.83 -55.76 -47.39
CA PHE A 7 -28.63 -56.42 -46.80
C PHE A 7 -28.71 -56.61 -45.25
N ALA A 8 -28.91 -57.79 -44.64
CA ALA A 8 -28.93 -59.24 -45.00
C ALA A 8 -27.68 -60.06 -44.62
N ALA A 9 -27.91 -61.21 -43.96
CA ALA A 9 -26.94 -62.24 -43.52
C ALA A 9 -27.05 -63.51 -44.41
N ALA A 10 -26.32 -64.64 -44.27
CA ALA A 10 -25.43 -65.16 -43.19
C ALA A 10 -24.21 -65.97 -43.78
N TRP A 11 -23.69 -67.14 -43.34
CA TRP A 11 -24.13 -68.23 -42.42
C TRP A 11 -22.95 -69.13 -41.91
N LEU A 12 -23.26 -70.37 -41.49
CA LEU A 12 -22.44 -71.50 -40.95
C LEU A 12 -21.45 -72.18 -41.94
N VAL A 13 -20.55 -73.15 -41.61
CA VAL A 13 -19.72 -73.53 -40.41
C VAL A 13 -18.79 -74.74 -40.76
N VAL A 14 -17.58 -74.88 -40.16
CA VAL A 14 -16.64 -76.08 -40.18
C VAL A 14 -16.02 -76.44 -41.57
N THR A 15 -14.69 -76.62 -41.78
CA THR A 15 -13.83 -77.80 -41.44
C THR A 15 -12.30 -77.55 -41.68
N PHE A 16 -11.45 -78.49 -41.22
CA PHE A 16 -9.98 -78.68 -41.25
C PHE A 16 -9.08 -78.34 -42.48
N ALA A 17 -7.76 -78.28 -42.19
CA ALA A 17 -6.58 -78.82 -42.95
C ALA A 17 -5.77 -78.01 -44.01
N THR A 18 -4.66 -77.40 -43.55
CA THR A 18 -3.23 -77.63 -43.94
C THR A 18 -2.71 -77.79 -45.40
N VAL A 19 -1.51 -77.21 -45.63
CA VAL A 19 -0.41 -77.60 -46.58
C VAL A 19 -0.51 -77.22 -48.07
N SER A 20 0.42 -76.34 -48.50
CA SER A 20 1.22 -76.29 -49.78
C SER A 20 1.66 -74.83 -50.07
N LEU A 21 2.51 -74.50 -51.07
CA LEU A 21 3.93 -74.78 -51.41
C LEU A 21 4.23 -73.92 -52.69
N ALA A 22 5.41 -73.40 -53.04
CA ALA A 22 6.78 -73.34 -52.48
C ALA A 22 7.39 -71.93 -52.87
N GLN A 23 8.67 -71.61 -53.16
CA GLN A 23 9.95 -72.34 -53.29
C GLN A 23 11.19 -71.39 -53.12
N ASP A 24 12.39 -71.98 -52.99
CA ASP A 24 13.77 -71.47 -53.12
C ASP A 24 14.06 -70.00 -53.50
N SER A 25 14.91 -69.35 -52.69
CA SER A 25 16.34 -69.24 -53.06
C SER A 25 17.26 -69.13 -51.82
N LYS A 26 18.54 -69.41 -52.01
CA LYS A 26 19.60 -69.54 -50.97
C LYS A 26 20.34 -68.19 -50.86
N GLU A 27 21.02 -67.84 -49.76
CA GLU A 27 22.32 -68.43 -49.37
C GLU A 27 22.64 -68.38 -47.85
N LYS A 28 23.76 -69.03 -47.48
CA LYS A 28 24.21 -69.26 -46.10
C LYS A 28 25.11 -68.14 -45.56
N LYS A 29 25.16 -68.04 -44.22
CA LYS A 29 26.42 -67.86 -43.47
C LYS A 29 26.35 -68.64 -42.13
N GLU A 30 27.52 -68.90 -41.53
CA GLU A 30 27.69 -69.91 -40.47
C GLU A 30 27.58 -69.34 -39.04
N PRO A 31 27.33 -70.19 -38.01
CA PRO A 31 26.84 -69.75 -36.69
C PRO A 31 27.91 -69.75 -35.58
N LEU A 32 27.73 -68.89 -34.57
CA LEU A 32 28.33 -68.94 -33.22
C LEU A 32 27.54 -68.00 -32.27
N PRO A 33 27.45 -68.24 -30.95
CA PRO A 33 27.38 -69.50 -30.22
C PRO A 33 26.02 -69.67 -29.47
N SER A 34 25.95 -70.52 -28.44
CA SER A 34 24.72 -70.92 -27.74
C SER A 34 24.09 -69.88 -26.81
N THR A 35 22.77 -69.99 -26.63
CA THR A 35 21.94 -69.19 -25.72
C THR A 35 22.21 -69.43 -24.23
N GLU A 36 22.26 -68.35 -23.44
CA GLU A 36 21.69 -68.41 -22.08
C GLU A 36 20.16 -68.30 -22.17
N LYS A 37 19.44 -68.96 -21.26
CA LYS A 37 18.00 -68.78 -21.11
C LYS A 37 17.70 -67.53 -20.27
N PRO A 38 16.59 -66.81 -20.50
CA PRO A 38 16.19 -65.72 -19.61
C PRO A 38 16.01 -66.25 -18.17
N LYS A 39 16.51 -65.49 -17.19
CA LYS A 39 16.34 -65.81 -15.76
C LYS A 39 14.90 -65.55 -15.35
N ALA A 40 14.14 -66.60 -15.13
CA ALA A 40 12.86 -66.51 -14.42
C ALA A 40 13.08 -66.29 -12.92
N ASP A 41 12.04 -65.76 -12.27
CA ASP A 41 11.80 -65.80 -10.82
C ASP A 41 12.87 -65.20 -9.89
N GLN A 42 12.98 -63.86 -9.91
CA GLN A 42 12.98 -63.14 -8.62
C GLN A 42 11.53 -62.87 -8.22
N PRO A 43 11.13 -63.10 -6.95
CA PRO A 43 9.80 -62.74 -6.48
C PRO A 43 9.63 -61.22 -6.47
N PHE A 44 8.55 -60.71 -7.07
CA PHE A 44 8.28 -59.28 -7.15
C PHE A 44 8.12 -58.66 -5.75
N LYS A 45 9.19 -58.00 -5.26
CA LYS A 45 9.16 -57.18 -4.05
C LYS A 45 8.20 -56.01 -4.30
N ARG A 46 7.26 -55.77 -3.38
CA ARG A 46 6.38 -54.59 -3.45
C ARG A 46 7.24 -53.32 -3.51
N PRO A 47 7.01 -52.43 -4.50
CA PRO A 47 7.66 -51.13 -4.57
C PRO A 47 7.43 -50.26 -3.34
N GLU A 48 8.28 -49.26 -3.20
CA GLU A 48 8.12 -48.20 -2.22
C GLU A 48 6.92 -47.33 -2.61
N THR A 49 6.17 -46.85 -1.61
CA THR A 49 4.96 -46.04 -1.81
C THR A 49 5.08 -44.67 -1.13
N GLU A 50 6.29 -44.31 -0.71
CA GLU A 50 6.65 -43.07 -0.02
C GLU A 50 7.96 -42.58 -0.61
N PHE A 51 7.94 -41.38 -1.21
CA PHE A 51 9.06 -40.79 -1.95
C PHE A 51 9.30 -39.36 -1.46
N ASN A 52 10.52 -38.83 -1.61
CA ASN A 52 10.81 -37.43 -1.28
C ASN A 52 10.95 -36.57 -2.54
N CYS A 53 10.40 -35.36 -2.49
CA CYS A 53 10.77 -34.27 -3.39
C CYS A 53 11.71 -33.33 -2.62
N ARG A 54 12.93 -33.13 -3.11
CA ARG A 54 13.97 -32.35 -2.39
C ARG A 54 14.04 -30.92 -2.91
N PHE A 55 14.28 -29.99 -2.01
CA PHE A 55 14.44 -28.59 -2.36
C PHE A 55 15.81 -28.33 -3.01
N THR A 56 15.84 -27.52 -4.06
CA THR A 56 17.06 -27.02 -4.71
C THR A 56 17.19 -25.50 -4.60
N GLU A 57 18.40 -25.02 -4.32
CA GLU A 57 18.80 -23.61 -4.50
C GLU A 57 19.38 -23.37 -5.92
N GLN A 58 19.67 -24.44 -6.67
CA GLN A 58 20.16 -24.37 -8.05
C GLN A 58 18.95 -24.28 -9.00
N LYS A 59 18.97 -23.25 -9.86
CA LYS A 59 18.06 -23.12 -11.02
C LYS A 59 18.34 -24.26 -11.99
N ILE A 60 17.30 -24.99 -12.36
CA ILE A 60 17.34 -26.03 -13.41
C ILE A 60 17.03 -25.41 -14.78
N GLU A 61 17.81 -25.74 -15.81
CA GLU A 61 17.61 -25.34 -17.20
C GLU A 61 16.81 -26.43 -17.94
N ILE A 62 15.54 -26.15 -18.28
CA ILE A 62 14.67 -27.14 -18.92
C ILE A 62 15.09 -27.38 -20.38
N ASP A 63 15.93 -28.40 -20.62
CA ASP A 63 16.46 -28.75 -21.94
C ASP A 63 16.24 -30.21 -22.35
N GLY A 64 15.90 -31.09 -21.40
CA GLY A 64 15.60 -32.51 -21.62
C GLY A 64 16.79 -33.45 -21.46
N LEU A 65 17.98 -32.93 -21.15
CA LEU A 65 19.20 -33.71 -20.92
C LEU A 65 19.35 -34.17 -19.46
N GLY A 66 18.80 -33.42 -18.49
CA GLY A 66 18.95 -33.74 -17.07
C GLY A 66 20.37 -33.57 -16.53
N THR A 67 21.19 -32.76 -17.18
CA THR A 67 22.63 -32.59 -16.87
C THR A 67 22.94 -31.60 -15.73
N ASP A 68 21.93 -30.93 -15.17
CA ASP A 68 22.10 -30.05 -14.00
C ASP A 68 22.51 -30.83 -12.75
N SER A 69 23.53 -30.35 -12.03
CA SER A 69 24.02 -30.94 -10.78
C SER A 69 22.96 -31.02 -9.67
N ALA A 70 21.86 -30.28 -9.79
CA ALA A 70 20.70 -30.39 -8.90
C ALA A 70 20.15 -31.82 -8.88
N TRP A 71 20.09 -32.48 -10.04
CA TRP A 71 19.52 -33.83 -10.20
C TRP A 71 20.34 -34.93 -9.51
N GLU A 72 21.63 -34.71 -9.25
CA GLU A 72 22.46 -35.63 -8.45
C GLU A 72 21.97 -35.73 -6.99
N THR A 73 21.27 -34.71 -6.50
CA THR A 73 20.75 -34.66 -5.12
C THR A 73 19.37 -35.28 -4.96
N ALA A 74 18.66 -35.56 -6.06
CA ALA A 74 17.28 -36.04 -6.05
C ALA A 74 17.17 -37.54 -5.76
N ASP A 75 16.10 -37.94 -5.07
CA ASP A 75 15.79 -39.38 -4.92
C ASP A 75 15.37 -39.95 -6.29
N VAL A 76 15.92 -41.11 -6.65
CA VAL A 76 15.61 -41.80 -7.91
C VAL A 76 14.37 -42.68 -7.72
N ILE A 77 13.41 -42.53 -8.63
CA ILE A 77 12.14 -43.24 -8.65
C ILE A 77 12.13 -44.17 -9.87
N ASP A 78 12.45 -45.45 -9.69
CA ASP A 78 12.64 -46.41 -10.80
C ASP A 78 11.71 -47.64 -10.78
N ALA A 79 10.90 -47.81 -9.72
CA ALA A 79 10.05 -48.99 -9.50
C ALA A 79 8.71 -48.97 -10.29
N PHE A 80 8.77 -48.71 -11.60
CA PHE A 80 7.61 -48.75 -12.50
C PHE A 80 7.10 -50.18 -12.68
N HIS A 81 5.79 -50.39 -12.47
CA HIS A 81 5.20 -51.73 -12.36
C HIS A 81 3.71 -51.78 -12.76
N LEU A 82 3.18 -53.00 -12.83
CA LEU A 82 1.79 -53.33 -13.18
C LEU A 82 1.03 -53.90 -11.95
N PRO A 83 0.64 -53.06 -10.96
CA PRO A 83 0.07 -53.52 -9.69
C PRO A 83 -1.30 -54.22 -9.81
N TRP A 84 -2.10 -53.84 -10.80
CA TRP A 84 -3.44 -54.40 -11.05
C TRP A 84 -3.43 -55.87 -11.48
N LEU A 85 -2.27 -56.46 -11.79
CA LEU A 85 -2.12 -57.89 -12.03
C LEU A 85 -2.16 -58.73 -10.72
N GLY A 86 -2.20 -58.08 -9.56
CA GLY A 86 -2.41 -58.73 -8.26
C GLY A 86 -1.31 -59.73 -7.91
N ALA A 87 -1.64 -61.01 -7.81
CA ALA A 87 -0.67 -62.08 -7.57
C ALA A 87 0.33 -62.29 -8.74
N LYS A 88 0.09 -61.67 -9.90
CA LYS A 88 1.00 -61.63 -11.07
C LYS A 88 1.62 -60.23 -11.28
N ALA A 89 1.62 -59.36 -10.27
CA ALA A 89 2.29 -58.07 -10.35
C ALA A 89 3.79 -58.24 -10.66
N ARG A 90 4.29 -57.40 -11.57
CA ARG A 90 5.67 -57.36 -12.06
C ARG A 90 6.07 -55.93 -12.40
N GLY A 91 7.37 -55.67 -12.54
CA GLY A 91 7.87 -54.44 -13.15
C GLY A 91 7.44 -54.30 -14.62
N SER A 92 7.62 -53.11 -15.19
CA SER A 92 7.62 -52.90 -16.65
C SER A 92 8.73 -53.73 -17.32
N LYS A 93 8.60 -54.00 -18.62
CA LYS A 93 9.65 -54.70 -19.41
C LYS A 93 10.85 -53.78 -19.69
N THR A 94 10.58 -52.51 -19.98
CA THR A 94 11.55 -51.43 -20.17
C THR A 94 11.80 -50.70 -18.84
N ALA A 95 13.01 -50.18 -18.60
CA ALA A 95 13.23 -49.34 -17.42
C ALA A 95 12.65 -47.93 -17.61
N THR A 96 12.28 -47.29 -16.50
CA THR A 96 11.93 -45.87 -16.43
C THR A 96 12.43 -45.33 -15.10
N LYS A 97 13.15 -44.20 -15.11
CA LYS A 97 13.72 -43.54 -13.93
C LYS A 97 13.24 -42.10 -13.89
N ALA A 98 12.55 -41.72 -12.84
CA ALA A 98 12.13 -40.35 -12.61
C ALA A 98 12.85 -39.72 -11.40
N ARG A 99 12.95 -38.40 -11.38
CA ARG A 99 13.45 -37.58 -10.26
C ARG A 99 12.52 -36.38 -10.09
N LEU A 100 12.30 -35.98 -8.83
CA LEU A 100 11.47 -34.81 -8.49
C LEU A 100 12.23 -33.87 -7.55
N LEU A 101 12.31 -32.61 -7.94
CA LEU A 101 12.91 -31.51 -7.16
C LEU A 101 11.92 -30.35 -7.06
N TRP A 102 12.13 -29.43 -6.13
CA TRP A 102 11.34 -28.20 -6.05
C TRP A 102 12.16 -27.00 -5.59
N ASP A 103 11.69 -25.79 -5.87
CA ASP A 103 12.25 -24.57 -5.31
C ASP A 103 11.14 -23.63 -4.79
N ARG A 104 11.45 -22.34 -4.65
CA ARG A 104 10.52 -21.33 -4.16
C ARG A 104 9.36 -21.04 -5.12
N ASP A 105 9.54 -21.31 -6.42
CA ASP A 105 8.68 -20.94 -7.55
C ASP A 105 8.01 -22.16 -8.24
N TYR A 106 8.70 -23.30 -8.33
CA TYR A 106 8.35 -24.44 -9.17
C TYR A 106 8.48 -25.81 -8.49
N LEU A 107 7.69 -26.77 -8.99
CA LEU A 107 7.95 -28.20 -8.95
C LEU A 107 8.65 -28.62 -10.24
N TYR A 108 9.74 -29.37 -10.16
CA TYR A 108 10.53 -29.87 -11.27
C TYR A 108 10.43 -31.38 -11.40
N PHE A 109 10.47 -31.89 -12.63
CA PHE A 109 10.57 -33.31 -12.93
C PHE A 109 11.57 -33.58 -14.06
N LEU A 110 12.25 -34.72 -13.94
CA LEU A 110 13.07 -35.33 -14.98
C LEU A 110 12.68 -36.81 -15.04
N ALA A 111 12.46 -37.34 -16.25
CA ALA A 111 12.26 -38.77 -16.48
C ALA A 111 13.14 -39.26 -17.64
N GLU A 112 13.75 -40.43 -17.45
CA GLU A 112 14.55 -41.16 -18.42
C GLU A 112 13.88 -42.51 -18.67
N MET A 113 13.62 -42.85 -19.93
CA MET A 113 12.83 -44.01 -20.34
C MET A 113 13.63 -44.82 -21.36
N GLU A 114 13.90 -46.09 -21.04
CA GLU A 114 14.38 -47.04 -22.06
C GLU A 114 13.23 -47.34 -23.01
N ASP A 115 13.50 -47.30 -24.31
CA ASP A 115 12.53 -47.48 -25.38
C ASP A 115 13.28 -48.05 -26.59
N HIS A 116 12.59 -48.76 -27.50
CA HIS A 116 13.23 -49.51 -28.58
C HIS A 116 12.72 -49.17 -29.98
N ASP A 117 11.56 -48.55 -30.11
CA ASP A 117 10.94 -48.21 -31.39
C ASP A 117 9.97 -47.01 -31.25
N LEU A 118 10.53 -45.85 -30.88
CA LEU A 118 9.83 -44.66 -30.38
C LEU A 118 8.64 -44.22 -31.26
N TYR A 119 7.46 -44.13 -30.68
CA TYR A 119 6.21 -43.75 -31.35
C TYR A 119 5.51 -42.55 -30.71
N ALA A 120 5.51 -41.44 -31.43
CA ALA A 120 4.60 -40.32 -31.15
C ALA A 120 4.23 -39.54 -32.43
N ASP A 121 3.00 -39.74 -32.90
CA ASP A 121 2.43 -39.05 -34.05
C ASP A 121 1.50 -37.88 -33.67
N VAL A 122 0.95 -37.86 -32.44
CA VAL A 122 0.23 -36.70 -31.88
C VAL A 122 1.22 -35.61 -31.51
N LYS A 123 1.05 -34.42 -32.09
CA LYS A 123 1.99 -33.28 -31.98
C LYS A 123 1.35 -32.00 -31.44
N ASP A 124 0.02 -31.98 -31.36
CA ASP A 124 -0.74 -30.84 -30.87
C ASP A 124 -0.74 -30.81 -29.34
N LYS A 125 -0.56 -29.62 -28.75
CA LYS A 125 -0.85 -29.42 -27.32
C LYS A 125 -2.33 -29.73 -27.06
N ASP A 126 -2.58 -30.35 -25.91
CA ASP A 126 -3.88 -30.81 -25.44
C ASP A 126 -4.54 -31.85 -26.36
N GLY A 127 -3.71 -32.63 -27.07
CA GLY A 127 -4.12 -33.84 -27.80
C GLY A 127 -4.26 -35.08 -26.91
N MET A 128 -4.68 -36.20 -27.51
CA MET A 128 -4.82 -37.49 -26.82
C MET A 128 -3.47 -38.23 -26.75
N LEU A 129 -2.58 -37.77 -25.89
CA LEU A 129 -1.16 -38.19 -25.89
C LEU A 129 -0.95 -39.66 -25.46
N TRP A 130 -1.84 -40.22 -24.65
CA TRP A 130 -1.86 -41.64 -24.25
C TRP A 130 -2.08 -42.66 -25.39
N ASN A 131 -2.23 -42.20 -26.65
CA ASN A 131 -2.19 -43.06 -27.82
C ASN A 131 -0.75 -43.27 -28.37
N ASN A 132 0.25 -42.68 -27.70
CA ASN A 132 1.67 -42.68 -28.04
C ASN A 132 2.51 -43.00 -26.79
N ASP A 133 3.83 -43.06 -26.93
CA ASP A 133 4.75 -43.09 -25.80
C ASP A 133 4.66 -41.77 -25.02
N VAL A 134 4.09 -41.87 -23.82
CA VAL A 134 3.78 -40.73 -22.96
C VAL A 134 4.20 -40.99 -21.53
N PHE A 135 4.76 -39.95 -20.91
CA PHE A 135 5.02 -39.87 -19.48
C PHE A 135 3.98 -38.97 -18.84
N GLU A 136 3.30 -39.47 -17.80
CA GLU A 136 2.19 -38.78 -17.14
C GLU A 136 2.48 -38.57 -15.65
N LEU A 137 2.14 -37.38 -15.14
CA LEU A 137 2.26 -36.99 -13.74
C LEU A 137 0.89 -36.59 -13.19
N PHE A 138 0.47 -37.24 -12.10
CA PHE A 138 -0.78 -36.94 -11.41
C PHE A 138 -0.52 -36.46 -9.99
N PHE A 139 -1.15 -35.37 -9.57
CA PHE A 139 -0.97 -34.79 -8.23
C PHE A 139 -2.32 -34.51 -7.55
N LYS A 140 -2.47 -34.95 -6.30
CA LYS A 140 -3.58 -34.68 -5.37
C LYS A 140 -3.00 -33.99 -4.13
N PRO A 141 -2.87 -32.64 -4.14
CA PRO A 141 -2.10 -31.88 -3.14
C PRO A 141 -2.69 -31.91 -1.72
N ALA A 142 -3.80 -31.22 -1.51
CA ALA A 142 -4.46 -31.14 -0.21
C ALA A 142 -5.42 -32.31 -0.01
N GLU A 143 -5.38 -32.96 1.15
CA GLU A 143 -6.22 -34.12 1.46
C GLU A 143 -7.72 -33.77 1.49
N ASP A 144 -8.07 -32.64 2.11
CA ASP A 144 -9.44 -32.15 2.32
C ASP A 144 -10.12 -31.62 1.03
N LYS A 145 -9.34 -31.19 0.04
CA LYS A 145 -9.87 -30.70 -1.25
C LYS A 145 -10.12 -31.88 -2.20
N PRO A 146 -11.23 -31.92 -2.94
CA PRO A 146 -11.57 -33.06 -3.81
C PRO A 146 -10.86 -33.04 -5.17
N GLY A 147 -10.25 -31.93 -5.57
CA GLY A 147 -9.60 -31.75 -6.88
C GLY A 147 -8.20 -32.35 -6.98
N TYR A 148 -7.80 -32.67 -8.21
CA TYR A 148 -6.47 -33.19 -8.55
C TYR A 148 -6.04 -32.73 -9.95
N TYR A 149 -4.77 -32.96 -10.27
CA TYR A 149 -4.11 -32.52 -11.50
C TYR A 149 -3.58 -33.70 -12.31
N GLU A 150 -3.43 -33.46 -13.60
CA GLU A 150 -2.90 -34.35 -14.61
C GLU A 150 -2.02 -33.54 -15.57
N PHE A 151 -0.81 -34.02 -15.82
CA PHE A 151 0.16 -33.43 -16.73
C PHE A 151 0.77 -34.55 -17.57
N GLN A 152 0.81 -34.40 -18.89
CA GLN A 152 1.37 -35.42 -19.79
C GLN A 152 2.37 -34.80 -20.76
N VAL A 153 3.42 -35.55 -21.12
CA VAL A 153 4.36 -35.20 -22.21
C VAL A 153 4.69 -36.46 -23.01
N ASN A 154 4.58 -36.41 -24.34
CA ASN A 154 4.92 -37.55 -25.22
C ASN A 154 6.31 -37.41 -25.87
N ALA A 155 6.78 -38.49 -26.51
CA ALA A 155 8.08 -38.50 -27.20
C ALA A 155 8.18 -37.47 -28.37
N ALA A 156 7.07 -36.90 -28.86
CA ALA A 156 7.08 -35.80 -29.82
C ALA A 156 7.28 -34.40 -29.16
N GLY A 157 7.25 -34.32 -27.83
CA GLY A 157 7.30 -33.06 -27.07
C GLY A 157 5.97 -32.30 -27.02
N ALA A 158 4.85 -32.95 -27.38
CA ALA A 158 3.52 -32.40 -27.14
C ALA A 158 3.15 -32.53 -25.65
N THR A 159 2.36 -31.59 -25.14
CA THR A 159 1.95 -31.55 -23.73
C THR A 159 0.42 -31.54 -23.56
N LEU A 160 -0.07 -32.07 -22.45
CA LEU A 160 -1.45 -31.90 -21.96
C LEU A 160 -1.38 -31.45 -20.50
N ASP A 161 -2.17 -30.43 -20.14
CA ASP A 161 -2.28 -29.95 -18.75
C ASP A 161 -3.74 -29.82 -18.32
N MET A 162 -4.10 -30.45 -17.18
CA MET A 162 -5.49 -30.56 -16.73
C MET A 162 -5.65 -30.48 -15.22
N PHE A 163 -6.74 -29.81 -14.80
CA PHE A 163 -7.27 -29.86 -13.44
C PHE A 163 -8.65 -30.52 -13.47
N LEU A 164 -8.86 -31.52 -12.60
CA LEU A 164 -10.11 -32.24 -12.46
C LEU A 164 -10.73 -31.91 -11.08
N PRO A 165 -11.85 -31.14 -11.01
CA PRO A 165 -12.42 -30.64 -9.75
C PRO A 165 -12.80 -31.72 -8.73
N ARG A 166 -13.13 -32.92 -9.20
CA ARG A 166 -13.23 -34.17 -8.43
C ARG A 166 -13.27 -35.37 -9.38
N ARG A 167 -12.95 -36.56 -8.88
CA ARG A 167 -13.11 -37.81 -9.66
C ARG A 167 -14.56 -37.96 -10.15
N GLY A 168 -14.74 -38.21 -11.45
CA GLY A 168 -16.04 -38.53 -12.06
C GLY A 168 -16.92 -37.35 -12.52
N THR A 169 -16.46 -36.10 -12.55
CA THR A 169 -17.24 -34.98 -13.15
C THR A 169 -17.05 -34.81 -14.66
N GLY A 170 -16.23 -35.65 -15.28
CA GLY A 170 -15.86 -35.64 -16.69
C GLY A 170 -14.48 -36.25 -16.87
N GLY A 171 -13.90 -36.09 -18.07
CA GLY A 171 -12.51 -36.39 -18.39
C GLY A 171 -12.02 -35.42 -19.47
N TYR A 172 -10.91 -35.74 -20.13
CA TYR A 172 -10.24 -34.98 -21.22
C TYR A 172 -11.14 -33.97 -21.97
N ALA A 173 -12.16 -34.45 -22.70
CA ALA A 173 -13.02 -33.65 -23.57
C ALA A 173 -13.85 -32.54 -22.87
N ARG A 174 -13.84 -32.48 -21.53
CA ARG A 174 -14.42 -31.40 -20.72
C ARG A 174 -13.37 -30.44 -20.15
N TYR A 175 -12.16 -30.93 -19.86
CA TYR A 175 -11.21 -30.27 -18.97
C TYR A 175 -9.90 -29.85 -19.62
N LYS A 176 -9.59 -30.36 -20.82
CA LYS A 176 -8.37 -30.00 -21.60
C LYS A 176 -8.24 -28.52 -21.97
N ASP A 177 -9.30 -27.72 -21.78
CA ASP A 177 -9.36 -26.28 -22.07
C ASP A 177 -9.67 -25.44 -20.80
N ASP A 178 -9.75 -26.06 -19.61
CA ASP A 178 -10.27 -25.44 -18.35
C ASP A 178 -9.19 -24.73 -17.51
N GLY A 179 -8.10 -24.29 -18.16
CA GLY A 179 -6.95 -23.63 -17.53
C GLY A 179 -5.91 -23.12 -18.53
N LYS A 180 -4.88 -22.47 -17.99
CA LYS A 180 -3.59 -22.21 -18.65
C LYS A 180 -2.51 -22.37 -17.59
N PHE A 181 -1.57 -23.27 -17.82
CA PHE A 181 -0.52 -23.65 -16.87
C PHE A 181 0.86 -23.15 -17.34
N ASP A 182 1.77 -22.84 -16.41
CA ASP A 182 3.20 -22.63 -16.72
C ASP A 182 3.91 -23.99 -16.67
N PHE A 183 3.63 -24.81 -17.69
CA PHE A 183 4.12 -26.17 -17.89
C PHE A 183 5.09 -26.29 -19.09
N PRO A 184 6.27 -25.62 -19.08
CA PRO A 184 7.28 -25.84 -20.09
C PRO A 184 8.02 -27.15 -19.80
N ALA A 185 8.08 -28.01 -20.81
CA ALA A 185 8.85 -29.24 -20.84
C ALA A 185 9.71 -29.32 -22.11
N LYS A 186 10.76 -30.15 -22.07
CA LYS A 186 11.62 -30.49 -23.20
C LYS A 186 11.89 -31.99 -23.24
N VAL A 187 11.98 -32.52 -24.46
CA VAL A 187 12.20 -33.94 -24.73
C VAL A 187 13.51 -34.11 -25.50
N LYS A 188 14.29 -35.13 -25.10
CA LYS A 188 15.47 -35.59 -25.83
C LYS A 188 15.28 -37.04 -26.25
N LEU A 189 15.50 -37.32 -27.53
CA LEU A 189 15.45 -38.67 -28.08
C LEU A 189 16.86 -39.25 -28.23
N LYS A 190 16.99 -40.56 -27.97
CA LYS A 190 18.16 -41.40 -28.26
C LYS A 190 17.76 -42.42 -29.32
N GLY A 191 17.20 -41.92 -30.44
CA GLY A 191 16.50 -42.75 -31.43
C GLY A 191 15.79 -41.98 -32.54
N SER A 192 14.98 -42.70 -33.34
CA SER A 192 14.31 -42.25 -34.55
C SER A 192 12.78 -42.21 -34.42
N LEU A 193 12.21 -41.08 -34.00
CA LEU A 193 10.76 -40.95 -33.77
C LEU A 193 9.89 -41.40 -34.97
N ASN A 194 8.96 -42.31 -34.70
CA ASN A 194 8.04 -42.98 -35.61
C ASN A 194 8.72 -43.89 -36.66
N ARG A 195 9.83 -44.53 -36.33
CA ARG A 195 10.46 -45.55 -37.20
C ARG A 195 10.55 -46.92 -36.51
N TRP A 196 9.46 -47.68 -36.63
CA TRP A 196 9.28 -49.08 -36.19
C TRP A 196 10.24 -50.14 -36.82
N THR A 197 11.43 -49.74 -37.30
CA THR A 197 12.34 -50.61 -38.09
C THR A 197 13.83 -50.43 -37.82
N ASP A 198 14.26 -49.34 -37.17
CA ASP A 198 15.54 -49.31 -36.46
C ASP A 198 15.34 -49.67 -34.98
N LYS A 199 16.39 -49.56 -34.17
CA LYS A 199 16.35 -49.84 -32.74
C LYS A 199 16.85 -48.63 -31.98
N ASP A 200 16.00 -48.11 -31.11
CA ASP A 200 16.29 -46.96 -30.26
C ASP A 200 16.88 -47.39 -28.90
N GLU A 201 17.49 -46.41 -28.20
CA GLU A 201 17.97 -46.56 -26.82
C GLU A 201 16.99 -45.95 -25.80
N GLY A 202 16.08 -45.09 -26.24
CA GLY A 202 15.08 -44.46 -25.38
C GLY A 202 14.90 -42.96 -25.56
N TRP A 203 14.28 -42.34 -24.56
CA TRP A 203 14.05 -40.89 -24.50
C TRP A 203 14.11 -40.36 -23.07
N SER A 204 14.22 -39.04 -22.93
CA SER A 204 14.07 -38.34 -21.66
C SER A 204 13.19 -37.11 -21.81
N VAL A 205 12.50 -36.76 -20.73
CA VAL A 205 11.71 -35.53 -20.61
C VAL A 205 12.08 -34.80 -19.33
N GLU A 206 12.21 -33.50 -19.41
CA GLU A 206 12.46 -32.60 -18.29
C GLU A 206 11.46 -31.45 -18.33
N GLY A 207 11.02 -30.97 -17.18
CA GLY A 207 10.06 -29.88 -17.12
C GLY A 207 9.82 -29.35 -15.72
N ARG A 208 8.94 -28.34 -15.65
CA ARG A 208 8.55 -27.67 -14.41
C ARG A 208 7.06 -27.30 -14.41
N LEU A 209 6.54 -27.04 -13.22
CA LEU A 209 5.15 -26.61 -12.96
C LEU A 209 5.17 -25.49 -11.93
N ALA A 210 4.50 -24.35 -12.20
CA ALA A 210 4.51 -23.21 -11.29
C ALA A 210 3.57 -23.40 -10.08
N TRP A 211 4.00 -22.96 -8.89
CA TRP A 211 3.15 -23.04 -7.69
C TRP A 211 1.84 -22.23 -7.76
N GLY A 212 1.73 -21.29 -8.70
CA GLY A 212 0.48 -20.57 -9.00
C GLY A 212 -0.63 -21.47 -9.55
N ASP A 213 -0.28 -22.51 -10.31
CA ASP A 213 -1.27 -23.41 -10.92
C ASP A 213 -1.94 -24.33 -9.88
N PHE A 214 -1.21 -24.60 -8.79
CA PHE A 214 -1.69 -25.39 -7.65
C PHE A 214 -2.65 -24.65 -6.71
N LEU A 215 -2.90 -23.35 -6.93
CA LEU A 215 -3.78 -22.52 -6.08
C LEU A 215 -5.19 -23.11 -5.90
N ARG A 216 -5.76 -23.80 -6.91
CA ARG A 216 -7.07 -24.48 -6.80
C ARG A 216 -7.13 -25.58 -5.72
N THR A 217 -5.97 -25.95 -5.14
CA THR A 217 -5.84 -26.92 -4.04
C THR A 217 -4.95 -26.45 -2.88
N GLY A 218 -4.57 -25.17 -2.84
CA GLY A 218 -3.77 -24.58 -1.75
C GLY A 218 -2.36 -24.09 -2.12
N GLY A 219 -1.92 -24.26 -3.37
CA GLY A 219 -0.65 -23.69 -3.86
C GLY A 219 0.58 -24.53 -3.50
N ARG A 220 1.66 -23.85 -3.09
CA ARG A 220 2.96 -24.45 -2.73
C ARG A 220 2.83 -25.38 -1.50
N PRO A 221 3.47 -26.57 -1.48
CA PRO A 221 3.53 -27.41 -0.29
C PRO A 221 4.33 -26.77 0.85
N GLU A 222 3.98 -27.11 2.10
CA GLU A 222 4.79 -26.86 3.30
C GLU A 222 5.97 -27.86 3.41
N VAL A 223 6.97 -27.54 4.23
CA VAL A 223 8.10 -28.46 4.47
C VAL A 223 7.66 -29.62 5.38
N ASN A 224 7.98 -30.85 4.97
CA ASN A 224 7.44 -32.13 5.43
C ASN A 224 5.98 -32.41 5.03
N GLU A 225 5.33 -31.58 4.21
CA GLU A 225 4.00 -31.90 3.68
C GLU A 225 4.05 -33.15 2.79
N ILE A 226 2.97 -33.94 2.82
CA ILE A 226 2.81 -35.16 2.02
C ILE A 226 1.65 -34.96 1.04
N TRP A 227 1.96 -34.94 -0.26
CA TRP A 227 0.97 -35.03 -1.33
C TRP A 227 0.69 -36.48 -1.68
N LYS A 228 -0.43 -36.72 -2.37
CA LYS A 228 -0.66 -37.98 -3.08
C LYS A 228 -0.35 -37.81 -4.57
N PHE A 229 0.42 -38.72 -5.14
CA PHE A 229 0.84 -38.64 -6.54
C PHE A 229 0.95 -40.01 -7.23
N ALA A 230 0.94 -39.98 -8.57
CA ALA A 230 1.36 -41.08 -9.40
C ALA A 230 2.22 -40.54 -10.55
N LEU A 231 3.27 -41.30 -10.90
CA LEU A 231 3.96 -41.19 -12.18
C LEU A 231 3.59 -42.44 -12.99
N CYS A 232 3.28 -42.26 -14.26
CA CYS A 232 2.80 -43.31 -15.15
C CYS A 232 3.49 -43.22 -16.53
N ARG A 233 3.53 -44.35 -17.24
CA ARG A 233 4.00 -44.45 -18.62
C ARG A 233 3.05 -45.31 -19.44
N TYR A 234 2.81 -44.91 -20.69
CA TYR A 234 2.42 -45.83 -21.77
C TYR A 234 3.66 -46.11 -22.62
N ASP A 235 3.81 -47.37 -23.03
CA ASP A 235 4.98 -47.90 -23.73
C ASP A 235 4.50 -48.71 -24.95
N TYR A 236 4.68 -48.17 -26.15
CA TYR A 236 4.19 -48.68 -27.44
C TYR A 236 5.34 -49.25 -28.26
N THR A 237 5.38 -50.58 -28.41
CA THR A 237 6.35 -51.27 -29.28
C THR A 237 5.68 -52.35 -30.11
N VAL A 238 6.23 -52.61 -31.30
CA VAL A 238 5.82 -53.71 -32.18
C VAL A 238 6.01 -55.10 -31.57
N GLU A 239 6.82 -55.24 -30.51
CA GLU A 239 7.01 -56.50 -29.80
C GLU A 239 5.85 -56.85 -28.83
N PHE A 240 4.92 -55.93 -28.55
CA PHE A 240 3.85 -56.15 -27.57
C PHE A 240 2.46 -56.29 -28.23
N GLU A 241 1.56 -57.05 -27.59
CA GLU A 241 0.15 -57.24 -28.01
C GLU A 241 -0.75 -55.99 -27.78
N GLY A 242 -0.14 -54.82 -27.56
CA GLY A 242 -0.75 -53.57 -27.12
C GLY A 242 0.17 -52.80 -26.16
N PRO A 243 -0.14 -51.53 -25.85
CA PRO A 243 0.74 -50.69 -25.02
C PRO A 243 0.90 -51.24 -23.60
N GLU A 244 2.13 -51.20 -23.08
CA GLU A 244 2.41 -51.55 -21.70
C GLU A 244 2.26 -50.34 -20.77
N LEU A 245 1.10 -50.26 -20.12
CA LEU A 245 0.85 -49.29 -19.07
C LEU A 245 1.66 -49.66 -17.82
N SER A 246 2.38 -48.71 -17.23
CA SER A 246 3.08 -48.90 -15.95
C SER A 246 2.99 -47.66 -15.06
N THR A 247 3.19 -47.85 -13.74
CA THR A 247 3.10 -46.77 -12.75
C THR A 247 3.99 -47.04 -11.53
N ILE A 248 4.24 -46.01 -10.72
CA ILE A 248 4.84 -46.14 -9.38
C ILE A 248 3.79 -46.24 -8.25
N ALA A 249 2.52 -45.94 -8.54
CA ALA A 249 1.46 -45.94 -7.53
C ALA A 249 0.83 -47.34 -7.34
N PRO A 250 0.42 -47.72 -6.11
CA PRO A 250 -0.18 -49.04 -5.83
C PRO A 250 -1.65 -49.16 -6.32
N LEU A 251 -1.88 -48.92 -7.61
CA LEU A 251 -3.21 -48.88 -8.23
C LEU A 251 -3.85 -50.27 -8.32
N LYS A 252 -5.12 -50.37 -7.92
CA LYS A 252 -5.90 -51.63 -7.92
C LYS A 252 -6.41 -52.04 -9.30
N GLN A 253 -6.38 -51.13 -10.27
CA GLN A 253 -6.86 -51.28 -11.65
C GLN A 253 -5.96 -50.44 -12.57
N ALA A 254 -5.95 -50.73 -13.88
CA ALA A 254 -5.35 -49.86 -14.90
C ALA A 254 -6.23 -48.60 -15.10
N ASN A 255 -6.20 -47.70 -14.12
CA ASN A 255 -6.98 -46.47 -14.08
C ASN A 255 -6.15 -45.41 -13.34
N PHE A 256 -5.39 -44.63 -14.09
CA PHE A 256 -4.44 -43.67 -13.52
C PHE A 256 -5.12 -42.52 -12.78
N HIS A 257 -6.42 -42.26 -12.99
CA HIS A 257 -7.20 -41.29 -12.21
C HIS A 257 -7.68 -41.80 -10.82
N ALA A 258 -7.27 -42.99 -10.38
CA ALA A 258 -7.71 -43.61 -9.12
C ALA A 258 -6.93 -43.09 -7.90
N HIS A 259 -7.00 -41.77 -7.66
CA HIS A 259 -6.18 -41.01 -6.71
C HIS A 259 -6.24 -41.45 -5.24
N GLU A 260 -7.24 -42.25 -4.85
CA GLU A 260 -7.29 -42.90 -3.53
C GLU A 260 -6.27 -44.04 -3.36
N ASN A 261 -5.56 -44.43 -4.41
CA ASN A 261 -4.51 -45.47 -4.40
C ASN A 261 -3.13 -44.92 -4.84
N TYR A 262 -2.94 -43.61 -4.81
CA TYR A 262 -1.68 -42.93 -5.13
C TYR A 262 -0.59 -43.16 -4.06
N ALA A 263 0.67 -43.08 -4.49
CA ALA A 263 1.82 -43.04 -3.60
C ALA A 263 1.88 -41.70 -2.83
N SER A 264 2.71 -41.64 -1.79
CA SER A 264 2.97 -40.44 -1.00
C SER A 264 4.22 -39.72 -1.51
N LEU A 265 4.16 -38.40 -1.71
CA LEU A 265 5.31 -37.55 -2.04
C LEU A 265 5.53 -36.53 -0.92
N LYS A 266 6.68 -36.62 -0.22
CA LYS A 266 7.03 -35.75 0.90
C LYS A 266 7.97 -34.63 0.47
N PHE A 267 7.59 -33.38 0.73
CA PHE A 267 8.39 -32.22 0.35
C PHE A 267 9.44 -31.89 1.43
N LEU A 268 10.70 -32.19 1.14
CA LEU A 268 11.84 -31.84 2.00
C LEU A 268 12.34 -30.45 1.62
N GLY A 269 12.39 -29.53 2.60
CA GLY A 269 12.85 -28.15 2.41
C GLY A 269 14.35 -28.02 2.15
N PRO A 270 14.86 -26.78 2.01
CA PRO A 270 16.30 -26.53 1.86
C PRO A 270 17.07 -27.24 2.96
N GLN A 271 18.21 -27.84 2.60
CA GLN A 271 19.11 -28.42 3.60
C GLN A 271 19.48 -27.34 4.62
N GLN A 272 19.59 -27.73 5.90
CA GLN A 272 20.21 -26.87 6.90
C GLN A 272 21.61 -26.51 6.41
N GLU A 273 21.97 -25.22 6.53
CA GLU A 273 23.23 -24.66 6.02
C GLU A 273 24.44 -25.54 6.38
N PRO A 274 25.40 -25.71 5.44
CA PRO A 274 26.44 -26.74 5.54
C PRO A 274 27.17 -26.70 6.88
N ALA A 275 27.19 -27.86 7.54
CA ALA A 275 27.55 -28.02 8.95
C ALA A 275 28.93 -27.41 9.26
N GLY A 276 28.92 -26.25 9.91
CA GLY A 276 30.13 -25.48 10.24
C GLY A 276 30.04 -23.97 9.93
N LYS A 277 29.11 -23.54 9.06
CA LYS A 277 28.86 -22.10 8.82
C LYS A 277 28.39 -21.42 10.12
N LYS A 278 29.08 -20.36 10.55
CA LYS A 278 28.63 -19.53 11.67
C LYS A 278 27.45 -18.67 11.22
N LEU A 279 26.39 -18.66 12.03
CA LEU A 279 25.21 -17.80 11.83
C LEU A 279 25.48 -16.43 12.47
N GLY A 280 24.96 -15.35 11.87
CA GLY A 280 25.11 -13.99 12.43
C GLY A 280 24.50 -13.89 13.83
N ILE A 281 23.24 -14.33 13.97
CA ILE A 281 22.64 -14.64 15.27
C ILE A 281 22.23 -16.12 15.27
N ASP A 282 22.59 -16.82 16.35
CA ASP A 282 22.26 -18.22 16.58
C ASP A 282 20.85 -18.36 17.21
N PRO A 283 19.85 -18.92 16.50
CA PRO A 283 18.49 -19.05 17.02
C PRO A 283 18.40 -19.95 18.27
N ALA A 284 19.33 -20.89 18.46
CA ALA A 284 19.35 -21.75 19.64
C ALA A 284 19.89 -21.04 20.90
N LYS A 285 20.46 -19.84 20.74
CA LYS A 285 20.92 -18.97 21.84
C LYS A 285 20.09 -17.70 21.99
N PHE A 286 19.33 -17.32 20.96
CA PHE A 286 18.47 -16.15 20.97
C PHE A 286 17.35 -16.29 22.02
N LYS A 287 17.28 -15.33 22.95
CA LYS A 287 16.19 -15.22 23.93
C LYS A 287 15.22 -14.13 23.44
N PRO A 288 13.91 -14.39 23.35
CA PRO A 288 12.95 -13.34 23.03
C PRO A 288 12.93 -12.24 24.09
N LEU A 289 12.79 -10.98 23.65
CA LEU A 289 12.80 -9.80 24.53
C LEU A 289 11.61 -9.83 25.50
N THR A 290 11.87 -9.98 26.79
CA THR A 290 10.83 -9.99 27.85
C THR A 290 10.99 -8.87 28.87
N THR A 291 12.02 -8.03 28.72
CA THR A 291 12.43 -7.02 29.71
C THR A 291 12.00 -5.58 29.39
N SER A 292 11.43 -5.33 28.20
CA SER A 292 11.05 -3.97 27.77
C SER A 292 10.04 -3.33 28.72
N LYS A 293 10.31 -2.09 29.12
CA LYS A 293 9.41 -1.24 29.93
C LYS A 293 8.92 0.00 29.18
N VAL A 294 9.19 0.09 27.86
CA VAL A 294 8.85 1.25 27.03
C VAL A 294 7.36 1.21 26.61
N VAL A 295 6.48 1.26 27.61
CA VAL A 295 5.02 1.13 27.47
C VAL A 295 4.34 2.39 28.03
N GLY A 296 3.26 2.84 27.39
CA GLY A 296 2.59 4.10 27.69
C GLY A 296 3.33 5.34 27.20
N SER A 297 3.04 6.47 27.85
CA SER A 297 3.61 7.80 27.61
C SER A 297 4.33 8.31 28.86
N PRO A 298 5.46 9.04 28.75
CA PRO A 298 6.10 9.77 29.86
C PRO A 298 5.36 11.05 30.26
N ASP A 299 4.54 11.55 29.36
CA ASP A 299 3.79 12.80 29.47
C ASP A 299 2.37 12.47 30.00
N PRO A 300 1.82 13.25 30.95
CA PRO A 300 0.55 12.91 31.62
C PRO A 300 -0.63 12.89 30.62
N PRO A 301 -1.65 12.04 30.85
CA PRO A 301 -2.81 11.98 29.96
C PRO A 301 -3.49 13.34 29.87
N LEU A 302 -3.84 13.73 28.64
CA LEU A 302 -4.60 14.96 28.39
C LEU A 302 -6.03 14.84 28.96
N PRO A 303 -6.71 15.96 29.24
CA PRO A 303 -8.01 15.94 29.92
C PRO A 303 -9.07 15.06 29.29
N TYR A 304 -9.06 14.85 27.97
CA TYR A 304 -10.00 13.98 27.27
C TYR A 304 -9.33 12.99 26.29
N ARG A 305 -9.95 11.82 26.16
CA ARG A 305 -9.79 10.90 25.02
C ARG A 305 -10.97 11.05 24.07
N ALA A 306 -10.89 10.48 22.87
CA ALA A 306 -12.00 10.40 21.94
C ALA A 306 -12.56 8.97 21.83
N VAL A 307 -13.88 8.83 21.71
CA VAL A 307 -14.63 7.55 21.69
C VAL A 307 -15.72 7.61 20.62
N LYS A 308 -15.86 6.54 19.82
CA LYS A 308 -16.73 6.53 18.62
C LYS A 308 -18.21 6.65 19.00
N ALA A 309 -18.86 7.73 18.56
CA ALA A 309 -20.24 8.05 18.94
C ALA A 309 -21.27 7.14 18.24
N TYR A 310 -20.99 6.73 17.00
CA TYR A 310 -21.86 5.89 16.18
C TYR A 310 -21.11 4.62 15.74
N PRO A 311 -20.85 3.66 16.66
CA PRO A 311 -19.98 2.52 16.40
C PRO A 311 -20.55 1.53 15.37
N LYS A 312 -21.86 1.56 15.10
CA LYS A 312 -22.54 0.69 14.13
C LYS A 312 -22.77 1.33 12.76
N LEU A 313 -22.41 2.60 12.60
CA LEU A 313 -22.70 3.40 11.41
C LEU A 313 -21.50 3.38 10.43
N PRO A 314 -21.59 2.71 9.26
CA PRO A 314 -20.52 2.76 8.27
C PRO A 314 -20.40 4.17 7.71
N MET A 315 -19.22 4.78 7.86
CA MET A 315 -18.95 6.16 7.47
C MET A 315 -17.56 6.28 6.83
N THR A 316 -17.48 7.13 5.81
CA THR A 316 -16.30 7.31 4.96
C THR A 316 -16.12 8.80 4.66
N PHE A 317 -14.95 9.34 4.95
CA PHE A 317 -14.57 10.73 4.67
C PHE A 317 -15.63 11.80 5.05
N PRO A 318 -16.13 11.84 6.31
CA PRO A 318 -16.97 12.94 6.78
C PRO A 318 -16.20 14.26 6.78
N ILE A 319 -16.83 15.34 6.31
CA ILE A 319 -16.27 16.70 6.21
C ILE A 319 -16.87 17.64 7.25
N GLY A 320 -18.19 17.62 7.42
CA GLY A 320 -18.93 18.56 8.27
C GLY A 320 -20.34 18.04 8.54
N ALA A 321 -20.88 18.32 9.73
CA ALA A 321 -22.21 17.84 10.13
C ALA A 321 -22.99 18.91 10.92
N LYS A 322 -24.32 18.85 10.83
CA LYS A 322 -25.25 19.67 11.61
C LYS A 322 -26.51 18.87 11.96
N LEU A 323 -27.06 19.10 13.14
CA LEU A 323 -28.40 18.63 13.53
C LEU A 323 -29.47 19.45 12.78
N ILE A 324 -30.54 18.81 12.29
CA ILE A 324 -31.73 19.52 11.80
C ILE A 324 -32.44 20.14 13.03
N PRO A 325 -32.70 21.46 13.08
CA PRO A 325 -33.21 22.15 14.26
C PRO A 325 -34.51 21.54 14.80
N GLY A 326 -34.54 21.22 16.09
CA GLY A 326 -35.71 20.65 16.77
C GLY A 326 -35.95 19.15 16.52
N SER A 327 -34.95 18.41 16.02
CA SER A 327 -35.05 16.97 15.72
C SER A 327 -33.91 16.16 16.34
N ASP A 328 -33.96 14.83 16.20
CA ASP A 328 -32.86 13.89 16.45
C ASP A 328 -32.19 13.41 15.14
N THR A 329 -32.34 14.17 14.04
CA THR A 329 -31.77 13.83 12.72
C THR A 329 -30.55 14.69 12.43
N MET A 330 -29.42 14.03 12.17
CA MET A 330 -28.16 14.65 11.77
C MET A 330 -28.01 14.61 10.24
N LEU A 331 -27.53 15.71 9.66
CA LEU A 331 -26.99 15.74 8.29
C LEU A 331 -25.46 15.74 8.35
N VAL A 332 -24.82 14.99 7.46
CA VAL A 332 -23.36 14.92 7.31
C VAL A 332 -22.94 15.01 5.84
N ILE A 333 -21.99 15.89 5.55
CA ILE A 333 -21.25 15.93 4.29
C ILE A 333 -20.23 14.79 4.35
N ALA A 334 -20.28 13.86 3.41
CA ALA A 334 -19.31 12.77 3.27
C ALA A 334 -18.78 12.68 1.82
N GLN A 335 -17.68 11.96 1.60
CA GLN A 335 -17.14 11.68 0.26
C GLN A 335 -16.96 10.18 0.03
N ASN A 336 -17.10 9.73 -1.23
CA ASN A 336 -16.86 8.33 -1.59
C ASN A 336 -15.36 7.94 -1.62
N ARG A 337 -14.46 8.93 -1.70
CA ARG A 337 -13.01 8.84 -1.54
C ARG A 337 -12.48 10.18 -1.03
N SER A 338 -11.26 10.23 -0.50
CA SER A 338 -10.61 11.51 -0.18
C SER A 338 -10.54 12.39 -1.44
N SER A 339 -10.92 13.67 -1.31
CA SER A 339 -11.07 14.62 -2.43
C SER A 339 -12.03 14.14 -3.55
N GLY A 340 -12.97 13.26 -3.23
CA GLY A 340 -14.04 12.82 -4.14
C GLY A 340 -15.26 13.74 -4.15
N PRO A 341 -16.27 13.46 -4.99
CA PRO A 341 -17.55 14.15 -4.95
C PRO A 341 -18.21 14.02 -3.58
N SER A 342 -18.85 15.10 -3.13
CA SER A 342 -19.55 15.12 -1.85
C SER A 342 -21.00 14.63 -1.98
N VAL A 343 -21.50 13.99 -0.93
CA VAL A 343 -22.90 13.63 -0.74
C VAL A 343 -23.34 14.07 0.65
N ILE A 344 -24.49 14.74 0.74
CA ILE A 344 -25.17 14.98 2.01
C ILE A 344 -25.95 13.71 2.34
N ASN A 345 -25.63 13.12 3.48
CA ASN A 345 -26.31 11.98 4.03
C ASN A 345 -27.05 12.38 5.31
N ARG A 346 -28.12 11.66 5.64
CA ARG A 346 -28.81 11.78 6.92
C ARG A 346 -28.76 10.50 7.72
N PHE A 347 -28.76 10.62 9.04
CA PHE A 347 -28.87 9.50 9.97
C PHE A 347 -29.52 9.98 11.27
N ARG A 348 -30.04 9.04 12.08
CA ARG A 348 -30.59 9.35 13.40
C ARG A 348 -29.50 9.40 14.45
N ASP A 349 -29.51 10.42 15.31
CA ASP A 349 -28.57 10.58 16.42
C ASP A 349 -28.77 9.50 17.50
N SER A 350 -28.15 8.34 17.31
CA SER A 350 -28.13 7.22 18.25
C SER A 350 -26.95 6.31 17.97
N ALA A 351 -26.28 5.83 19.02
CA ALA A 351 -25.20 4.84 18.90
C ALA A 351 -25.66 3.49 18.30
N GLU A 352 -26.98 3.25 18.29
CA GLU A 352 -27.62 2.09 17.68
C GLU A 352 -27.87 2.23 16.17
N THR A 353 -27.69 3.42 15.58
CA THR A 353 -27.99 3.67 14.16
C THR A 353 -26.99 2.94 13.26
N THR A 354 -27.51 2.07 12.37
CA THR A 354 -26.76 1.26 11.39
C THR A 354 -26.77 1.82 9.98
N GLU A 355 -27.71 2.71 9.65
CA GLU A 355 -27.96 3.17 8.28
C GLU A 355 -27.57 4.64 8.09
N LEU A 356 -26.76 4.89 7.05
CA LEU A 356 -26.44 6.21 6.54
C LEU A 356 -27.20 6.39 5.22
N ILE A 357 -28.19 7.29 5.21
CA ILE A 357 -29.14 7.43 4.09
C ILE A 357 -28.71 8.61 3.21
N GLU A 358 -28.43 8.36 1.93
CA GLU A 358 -28.21 9.44 0.95
C GLU A 358 -29.44 10.37 0.91
N TYR A 359 -29.18 11.68 1.02
CA TYR A 359 -30.22 12.70 1.20
C TYR A 359 -30.17 13.78 0.13
N LEU A 360 -28.97 14.23 -0.25
CA LEU A 360 -28.75 15.12 -1.39
C LEU A 360 -27.33 14.89 -1.97
N PRO A 361 -27.17 14.34 -3.19
CA PRO A 361 -25.89 14.37 -3.89
C PRO A 361 -25.53 15.82 -4.27
N VAL A 362 -24.28 16.23 -4.10
CA VAL A 362 -23.87 17.60 -4.42
C VAL A 362 -23.86 17.80 -5.95
N PRO A 363 -24.47 18.88 -6.49
CA PRO A 363 -24.72 18.96 -7.93
C PRO A 363 -23.45 18.87 -8.79
N GLY A 364 -23.53 18.12 -9.89
CA GLY A 364 -22.48 18.04 -10.90
C GLY A 364 -21.10 17.66 -10.35
N THR A 365 -21.02 16.61 -9.53
CA THR A 365 -19.78 16.08 -8.91
C THR A 365 -18.98 17.09 -8.07
N GLY A 366 -19.63 18.12 -7.54
CA GLY A 366 -18.98 19.13 -6.68
C GLY A 366 -18.55 18.64 -5.30
N THR A 367 -17.83 19.49 -4.58
CA THR A 367 -17.42 19.27 -3.18
C THR A 367 -18.11 20.29 -2.27
N ALA A 368 -18.79 19.82 -1.22
CA ALA A 368 -19.40 20.68 -0.21
C ALA A 368 -18.46 20.85 0.99
N TYR A 369 -18.48 22.05 1.58
CA TYR A 369 -17.60 22.43 2.69
C TYR A 369 -18.39 22.68 3.97
N GLY A 370 -19.57 23.29 3.87
CA GLY A 370 -20.36 23.70 5.03
C GLY A 370 -21.86 23.75 4.78
N MET A 371 -22.63 23.75 5.86
CA MET A 371 -24.10 23.94 5.81
C MET A 371 -24.61 24.69 7.04
N ALA A 372 -25.68 25.46 6.86
CA ALA A 372 -26.40 26.14 7.93
C ALA A 372 -27.92 26.11 7.68
N PHE A 373 -28.70 26.08 8.75
CA PHE A 373 -30.15 26.25 8.69
C PHE A 373 -30.51 27.71 8.96
N HIS A 374 -31.60 28.19 8.35
CA HIS A 374 -32.10 29.53 8.63
C HIS A 374 -32.51 29.68 10.10
N PRO A 375 -32.35 30.85 10.75
CA PRO A 375 -32.83 31.07 12.11
C PRO A 375 -34.35 30.80 12.26
N LYS A 376 -35.11 30.99 11.18
CA LYS A 376 -36.55 30.71 11.06
C LYS A 376 -36.86 29.35 10.40
N PHE A 377 -35.98 28.34 10.53
CA PHE A 377 -36.13 27.04 9.85
C PHE A 377 -37.50 26.38 10.07
N ALA A 378 -38.05 26.46 11.29
CA ALA A 378 -39.37 25.92 11.62
C ALA A 378 -40.53 26.58 10.84
N GLU A 379 -40.34 27.79 10.30
CA GLU A 379 -41.32 28.53 9.50
C GLU A 379 -41.09 28.32 8.00
N ASN A 380 -39.85 28.43 7.52
CA ASN A 380 -39.52 28.50 6.10
C ASN A 380 -38.90 27.22 5.50
N GLY A 381 -38.35 26.33 6.34
CA GLY A 381 -37.67 25.10 5.93
C GLY A 381 -36.33 25.31 5.22
N TYR A 382 -35.70 26.49 5.30
CA TYR A 382 -34.53 26.81 4.49
C TYR A 382 -33.20 26.30 5.09
N MET A 383 -32.43 25.60 4.27
CA MET A 383 -31.04 25.18 4.50
C MET A 383 -30.14 25.80 3.43
N TYR A 384 -28.95 26.24 3.83
CA TYR A 384 -27.95 26.86 2.95
C TYR A 384 -26.74 25.93 2.91
N LEU A 385 -26.30 25.55 1.71
CA LEU A 385 -25.17 24.66 1.45
C LEU A 385 -24.06 25.45 0.74
N GLY A 386 -22.86 25.49 1.31
CA GLY A 386 -21.68 26.07 0.70
C GLY A 386 -20.82 25.00 0.02
N TRP A 387 -20.55 25.15 -1.28
CA TRP A 387 -19.91 24.14 -2.11
C TRP A 387 -19.16 24.74 -3.32
N ASN A 388 -18.18 24.01 -3.85
CA ASN A 388 -17.50 24.33 -5.11
C ASN A 388 -17.86 23.32 -6.21
N GLY A 389 -17.89 23.81 -7.45
CA GLY A 389 -18.29 23.07 -8.65
C GLY A 389 -17.45 21.82 -8.94
N SER A 390 -17.93 21.04 -9.91
CA SER A 390 -17.36 19.77 -10.40
C SER A 390 -15.86 19.63 -10.25
N ILE A 391 -15.42 18.57 -9.56
CA ILE A 391 -14.00 18.22 -9.40
C ILE A 391 -13.29 18.01 -10.75
N ASP A 392 -14.04 17.67 -11.79
CA ASP A 392 -13.56 17.32 -13.13
C ASP A 392 -13.26 18.56 -14.02
N LYS A 393 -13.38 19.79 -13.48
CA LYS A 393 -13.16 21.06 -14.20
C LYS A 393 -11.95 21.84 -13.66
N SER A 394 -11.23 22.51 -14.57
CA SER A 394 -10.07 23.40 -14.29
C SER A 394 -10.44 24.88 -14.09
N LYS A 395 -11.73 25.21 -14.11
CA LYS A 395 -12.27 26.48 -13.60
C LYS A 395 -13.52 26.13 -12.81
N LYS A 396 -13.51 26.46 -11.53
CA LYS A 396 -14.59 26.12 -10.58
C LYS A 396 -15.16 27.39 -9.95
N MET A 397 -16.41 27.30 -9.53
CA MET A 397 -17.19 28.39 -8.97
C MET A 397 -17.73 27.95 -7.61
N CYS A 398 -17.13 28.47 -6.56
CA CYS A 398 -17.63 28.39 -5.19
C CYS A 398 -18.95 29.14 -5.10
N ARG A 399 -19.90 28.61 -4.33
CA ARG A 399 -21.23 29.22 -4.17
C ARG A 399 -21.91 28.80 -2.89
N VAL A 400 -22.91 29.58 -2.50
CA VAL A 400 -23.92 29.18 -1.52
C VAL A 400 -25.24 28.95 -2.24
N THR A 401 -25.83 27.77 -2.04
CA THR A 401 -27.13 27.39 -2.59
C THR A 401 -28.12 27.13 -1.46
N ARG A 402 -29.28 27.79 -1.50
CA ARG A 402 -30.39 27.55 -0.59
C ARG A 402 -31.28 26.43 -1.12
N PHE A 403 -31.63 25.49 -0.27
CA PHE A 403 -32.63 24.44 -0.49
C PHE A 403 -33.78 24.59 0.51
N LYS A 404 -34.95 24.06 0.17
CA LYS A 404 -36.10 23.93 1.05
C LYS A 404 -36.30 22.48 1.48
N LEU A 405 -36.53 22.31 2.77
CA LEU A 405 -36.92 21.07 3.43
C LEU A 405 -38.36 21.23 3.97
N ASP A 406 -39.03 20.12 4.25
CA ASP A 406 -40.18 20.13 5.15
C ASP A 406 -39.69 20.44 6.58
N PRO A 407 -40.19 21.50 7.26
CA PRO A 407 -39.88 21.75 8.66
C PRO A 407 -40.44 20.68 9.62
N LYS A 408 -41.24 19.72 9.13
CA LYS A 408 -41.77 18.57 9.90
C LYS A 408 -41.01 17.28 9.56
N PRO A 409 -40.89 16.34 10.52
CA PRO A 409 -40.43 14.97 10.23
C PRO A 409 -41.26 14.32 9.12
N PRO A 410 -40.66 13.57 8.17
CA PRO A 410 -39.27 13.09 8.17
C PRO A 410 -38.28 14.05 7.49
N HIS A 411 -38.56 15.37 7.44
CA HIS A 411 -37.73 16.40 6.83
C HIS A 411 -37.32 16.03 5.39
N ALA A 412 -38.30 15.90 4.49
CA ALA A 412 -38.01 15.69 3.07
C ALA A 412 -37.39 16.96 2.48
N ILE A 413 -36.28 16.82 1.73
CA ILE A 413 -35.70 17.91 0.94
C ILE A 413 -36.35 17.95 -0.44
N ASP A 414 -36.50 19.15 -1.00
CA ASP A 414 -36.83 19.37 -2.40
C ASP A 414 -35.58 19.80 -3.19
N PRO A 415 -34.91 18.92 -3.95
CA PRO A 415 -33.75 19.30 -4.75
C PRO A 415 -34.05 20.31 -5.87
N ALA A 416 -35.31 20.44 -6.31
CA ALA A 416 -35.71 21.40 -7.33
C ALA A 416 -35.89 22.83 -6.76
N SER A 417 -35.96 22.98 -5.44
CA SER A 417 -36.00 24.29 -4.76
C SER A 417 -34.66 25.04 -4.71
N ALA A 418 -33.61 24.47 -5.31
CA ALA A 418 -32.24 24.99 -5.30
C ALA A 418 -32.14 26.41 -5.87
N LEU A 419 -31.80 27.37 -5.02
CA LEU A 419 -31.57 28.77 -5.39
C LEU A 419 -30.11 29.16 -5.11
N GLU A 420 -29.38 29.61 -6.13
CA GLU A 420 -28.06 30.19 -5.95
C GLU A 420 -28.17 31.58 -5.31
N ILE A 421 -27.50 31.77 -4.17
CA ILE A 421 -27.53 33.02 -3.40
C ILE A 421 -26.38 33.93 -3.85
N ILE A 422 -25.15 33.40 -3.83
CA ILE A 422 -23.92 34.10 -4.18
C ILE A 422 -22.89 33.09 -4.70
N ALA A 423 -22.07 33.48 -5.67
CA ALA A 423 -21.01 32.66 -6.26
C ALA A 423 -19.77 33.48 -6.64
N TRP A 424 -18.60 32.84 -6.66
CA TRP A 424 -17.31 33.43 -7.03
C TRP A 424 -16.36 32.38 -7.65
N GLU A 425 -15.44 32.81 -8.52
CA GLU A 425 -14.43 31.92 -9.11
C GLU A 425 -13.35 31.58 -8.07
N SER A 426 -13.03 30.29 -7.92
CA SER A 426 -12.09 29.78 -6.92
C SER A 426 -11.73 28.31 -7.25
N ASP A 427 -10.43 28.03 -7.40
CA ASP A 427 -9.89 26.71 -7.78
C ASP A 427 -8.84 26.22 -6.76
N GLY A 428 -9.25 26.24 -5.50
CA GLY A 428 -8.40 26.03 -4.33
C GLY A 428 -8.71 27.06 -3.24
N HIS A 429 -8.27 26.77 -2.01
CA HIS A 429 -8.51 27.55 -0.79
C HIS A 429 -9.94 28.11 -0.73
N ASN A 430 -10.91 27.21 -0.91
CA ASN A 430 -12.26 27.58 -1.31
C ASN A 430 -13.03 28.35 -0.22
N GLY A 431 -12.76 28.04 1.05
CA GLY A 431 -13.64 28.41 2.16
C GLY A 431 -15.02 27.80 1.95
N ALA A 432 -16.03 28.63 1.73
CA ALA A 432 -17.42 28.26 1.52
C ALA A 432 -18.06 27.43 2.65
N ASP A 433 -17.55 27.56 3.88
CA ASP A 433 -18.33 27.26 5.09
C ASP A 433 -19.21 28.47 5.47
N VAL A 434 -20.34 28.20 6.10
CA VAL A 434 -21.46 29.14 6.30
C VAL A 434 -22.04 29.06 7.71
N THR A 435 -22.44 30.22 8.24
CA THR A 435 -23.12 30.31 9.55
C THR A 435 -24.08 31.51 9.57
N PHE A 436 -25.09 31.50 10.42
CA PHE A 436 -25.93 32.68 10.66
C PHE A 436 -25.44 33.42 11.91
N GLY A 437 -25.44 34.75 11.87
CA GLY A 437 -25.18 35.58 13.04
C GLY A 437 -26.42 35.69 13.94
N ASN A 438 -26.22 36.13 15.18
CA ASN A 438 -27.34 36.51 16.06
C ASN A 438 -28.07 37.80 15.60
N ASP A 439 -27.53 38.48 14.59
CA ASP A 439 -28.17 39.57 13.83
C ASP A 439 -29.13 39.05 12.75
N GLY A 440 -29.16 37.74 12.49
CA GLY A 440 -30.00 37.10 11.47
C GLY A 440 -29.39 37.05 10.06
N PHE A 441 -28.21 37.63 9.84
CA PHE A 441 -27.57 37.64 8.54
C PHE A 441 -26.72 36.39 8.29
N LEU A 442 -26.52 36.06 7.00
CA LEU A 442 -25.71 34.93 6.58
C LEU A 442 -24.25 35.36 6.44
N TYR A 443 -23.37 34.68 7.16
CA TYR A 443 -21.92 34.82 7.06
C TYR A 443 -21.34 33.68 6.22
N VAL A 444 -20.42 34.03 5.33
CA VAL A 444 -19.82 33.11 4.35
C VAL A 444 -18.31 33.31 4.33
N THR A 445 -17.55 32.22 4.34
CA THR A 445 -16.09 32.26 4.21
C THR A 445 -15.63 32.16 2.75
N SER A 446 -14.53 32.81 2.42
CA SER A 446 -13.80 32.61 1.17
C SER A 446 -12.30 32.73 1.40
N GLY A 447 -11.50 31.83 0.81
CA GLY A 447 -10.04 31.96 0.78
C GLY A 447 -9.55 32.62 -0.51
N ASP A 448 -8.25 32.58 -0.76
CA ASP A 448 -7.60 33.26 -1.90
C ASP A 448 -7.95 32.70 -3.30
N GLY A 449 -8.67 31.57 -3.36
CA GLY A 449 -9.13 30.98 -4.61
C GLY A 449 -8.05 30.22 -5.38
N THR A 450 -6.86 30.03 -4.80
CA THR A 450 -5.72 29.33 -5.40
C THR A 450 -5.41 28.04 -4.66
N SER A 451 -4.59 27.16 -5.24
CA SER A 451 -4.14 25.92 -4.58
C SER A 451 -2.72 26.04 -3.97
N ASP A 452 -2.22 27.27 -3.74
CA ASP A 452 -0.86 27.54 -3.25
C ASP A 452 -0.76 28.96 -2.62
N SER A 453 0.43 29.56 -2.59
CA SER A 453 0.86 30.78 -1.88
C SER A 453 0.26 32.09 -2.43
N ASP A 454 -1.06 32.15 -2.58
CA ASP A 454 -1.85 33.27 -3.10
C ASP A 454 -1.27 33.84 -4.40
N THR A 455 -1.33 33.04 -5.47
CA THR A 455 -0.87 33.47 -6.81
C THR A 455 -1.70 34.60 -7.40
N ASN A 456 -2.88 34.86 -6.85
CA ASN A 456 -3.81 35.91 -7.28
C ASN A 456 -3.59 37.24 -6.56
N ILE A 457 -2.81 37.24 -5.46
CA ILE A 457 -2.68 38.37 -4.51
C ILE A 457 -4.06 38.79 -3.96
N ALA A 458 -4.96 37.82 -3.81
CA ALA A 458 -6.35 38.02 -3.39
C ALA A 458 -6.45 38.46 -1.92
N GLY A 459 -5.49 38.05 -1.08
CA GLY A 459 -5.49 38.29 0.37
C GLY A 459 -5.73 39.75 0.76
N GLN A 460 -4.99 40.67 0.13
CA GLN A 460 -5.09 42.13 0.36
C GLN A 460 -5.89 42.87 -0.73
N THR A 461 -6.48 42.16 -1.69
CA THR A 461 -7.30 42.75 -2.76
C THR A 461 -8.71 43.01 -2.26
N THR A 462 -9.21 44.24 -2.42
CA THR A 462 -10.41 44.74 -1.72
C THR A 462 -11.70 44.63 -2.53
N ASP A 463 -11.59 44.66 -3.86
CA ASP A 463 -12.69 44.68 -4.83
C ASP A 463 -13.15 43.29 -5.33
N THR A 464 -12.61 42.21 -4.75
CA THR A 464 -13.03 40.82 -5.00
C THR A 464 -13.68 40.17 -3.77
N LEU A 465 -14.45 39.09 -4.00
CA LEU A 465 -15.09 38.29 -2.95
C LEU A 465 -14.14 37.25 -2.31
N LEU A 466 -12.88 37.17 -2.72
CA LEU A 466 -11.88 36.19 -2.25
C LEU A 466 -11.16 36.66 -0.98
N SER A 467 -10.70 35.74 -0.14
CA SER A 467 -9.96 36.02 1.11
C SER A 467 -10.76 36.82 2.16
N LYS A 468 -12.07 36.56 2.28
CA LYS A 468 -13.01 37.33 3.12
C LYS A 468 -13.75 36.46 4.14
N VAL A 469 -14.23 37.13 5.20
CA VAL A 469 -15.56 36.82 5.74
C VAL A 469 -16.54 37.79 5.08
N LEU A 470 -17.56 37.25 4.42
CA LEU A 470 -18.67 37.99 3.83
C LEU A 470 -19.86 37.97 4.78
N ARG A 471 -20.72 39.00 4.73
CA ARG A 471 -21.97 39.12 5.51
C ARG A 471 -23.08 39.70 4.62
N ILE A 472 -24.16 38.94 4.44
CA ILE A 472 -25.25 39.28 3.51
C ILE A 472 -26.64 39.00 4.10
N ASP A 473 -27.64 39.81 3.70
CA ASP A 473 -29.03 39.62 4.08
C ASP A 473 -29.76 38.76 3.05
N VAL A 474 -30.23 37.58 3.47
CA VAL A 474 -30.92 36.59 2.64
C VAL A 474 -32.44 36.53 2.84
N ASP A 475 -32.98 37.32 3.78
CA ASP A 475 -34.43 37.51 3.97
C ASP A 475 -34.94 38.66 3.07
N HIS A 476 -34.08 39.64 2.75
CA HIS A 476 -34.42 40.82 1.92
C HIS A 476 -33.55 40.92 0.65
N PRO A 477 -33.84 40.16 -0.43
CA PRO A 477 -33.12 40.29 -1.71
C PRO A 477 -33.37 41.64 -2.41
N GLU A 478 -32.36 42.16 -3.13
CA GLU A 478 -32.42 43.47 -3.79
C GLU A 478 -31.88 43.45 -5.24
N GLY A 479 -32.64 44.02 -6.17
CA GLY A 479 -32.32 44.02 -7.60
C GLY A 479 -32.26 42.59 -8.17
N ASP A 480 -31.24 42.30 -8.97
CA ASP A 480 -31.00 40.96 -9.53
C ASP A 480 -30.39 39.97 -8.52
N LYS A 481 -29.97 40.43 -7.34
CA LYS A 481 -29.32 39.60 -6.31
C LYS A 481 -30.35 38.87 -5.46
N GLN A 482 -30.05 37.61 -5.12
CA GLN A 482 -30.84 36.82 -4.17
C GLN A 482 -30.47 37.11 -2.69
N TYR A 483 -29.94 38.31 -2.45
CA TYR A 483 -29.56 38.87 -1.14
C TYR A 483 -29.43 40.40 -1.26
N SER A 484 -29.40 41.12 -0.14
CA SER A 484 -28.96 42.53 -0.08
C SER A 484 -27.79 42.72 0.88
N ILE A 485 -27.27 43.94 0.96
CA ILE A 485 -26.15 44.29 1.83
C ILE A 485 -26.67 44.91 3.15
N PRO A 486 -26.33 44.33 4.31
CA PRO A 486 -26.60 44.98 5.59
C PRO A 486 -25.98 46.38 5.67
N LYS A 487 -26.79 47.37 6.08
CA LYS A 487 -26.43 48.81 6.05
C LYS A 487 -25.32 49.19 7.03
N ASP A 488 -24.98 48.28 7.93
CA ASP A 488 -23.94 48.32 8.96
C ASP A 488 -22.69 47.49 8.59
N ASN A 489 -22.61 46.90 7.38
CA ASN A 489 -21.38 46.24 6.92
C ASN A 489 -20.20 47.26 6.91
N PRO A 490 -19.04 46.91 7.50
CA PRO A 490 -17.98 47.88 7.80
C PRO A 490 -17.36 48.58 6.57
N PHE A 491 -17.50 47.98 5.39
CA PHE A 491 -16.95 48.51 4.13
C PHE A 491 -18.02 49.09 3.19
N VAL A 492 -19.31 49.17 3.58
CA VAL A 492 -20.41 49.56 2.67
C VAL A 492 -20.31 51.01 2.14
N GLN A 493 -19.57 51.89 2.83
CA GLN A 493 -19.30 53.27 2.41
C GLN A 493 -17.95 53.44 1.68
N ARG A 494 -17.20 52.35 1.45
CA ARG A 494 -15.85 52.36 0.88
C ARG A 494 -15.88 51.80 -0.53
N GLN A 495 -15.84 52.68 -1.53
CA GLN A 495 -16.01 52.32 -2.94
C GLN A 495 -14.90 51.40 -3.47
N GLU A 496 -13.76 51.34 -2.80
CA GLU A 496 -12.65 50.43 -3.13
C GLU A 496 -12.87 48.98 -2.63
N PHE A 497 -13.96 48.70 -1.89
CA PHE A 497 -14.27 47.38 -1.36
C PHE A 497 -15.52 46.74 -1.98
N ARG A 498 -15.56 45.40 -1.96
CA ARG A 498 -16.82 44.66 -2.06
C ARG A 498 -17.71 44.98 -0.84
N PRO A 499 -18.94 45.50 -1.02
CA PRO A 499 -19.83 45.83 0.09
C PRO A 499 -20.34 44.57 0.84
N GLU A 500 -20.19 43.38 0.26
CA GLU A 500 -20.40 42.10 0.92
C GLU A 500 -19.38 41.81 2.06
N THR A 501 -18.26 42.55 2.13
CA THR A 501 -17.14 42.29 3.05
C THR A 501 -17.49 42.63 4.50
N TYR A 502 -17.12 41.73 5.42
CA TYR A 502 -17.11 41.94 6.86
C TYR A 502 -15.69 42.00 7.45
N ALA A 503 -14.80 41.13 7.00
CA ALA A 503 -13.36 41.11 7.32
C ALA A 503 -12.55 40.53 6.14
N TYR A 504 -11.24 40.79 6.05
CA TYR A 504 -10.39 40.34 4.93
C TYR A 504 -8.99 39.89 5.37
N GLY A 505 -8.17 39.42 4.42
CA GLY A 505 -6.82 38.93 4.70
C GLY A 505 -6.75 37.46 5.13
N LEU A 506 -7.72 36.63 4.72
CA LEU A 506 -7.74 35.18 5.00
C LEU A 506 -7.12 34.36 3.85
N ARG A 507 -6.44 33.25 4.19
CA ARG A 507 -5.85 32.32 3.23
C ARG A 507 -6.85 31.23 2.83
N ASN A 508 -7.15 30.34 3.77
CA ASN A 508 -7.98 29.16 3.58
C ASN A 508 -8.86 28.95 4.83
N PRO A 509 -9.91 29.77 5.02
CA PRO A 509 -10.80 29.70 6.18
C PRO A 509 -11.74 28.49 6.09
N TRP A 510 -11.35 27.38 6.72
CA TRP A 510 -11.98 26.06 6.54
C TRP A 510 -13.27 25.87 7.37
N ARG A 511 -13.34 26.41 8.59
CA ARG A 511 -14.56 26.40 9.42
C ARG A 511 -14.91 27.79 9.92
N ILE A 512 -16.20 28.10 9.92
CA ILE A 512 -16.78 29.27 10.59
C ILE A 512 -17.87 28.83 11.58
N THR A 513 -17.96 29.51 12.73
CA THR A 513 -19.07 29.31 13.66
C THR A 513 -19.36 30.58 14.46
N THR A 514 -20.63 31.00 14.45
CA THR A 514 -21.20 31.92 15.44
C THR A 514 -21.45 31.18 16.76
N ASP A 515 -21.04 31.76 17.88
CA ASP A 515 -21.54 31.38 19.20
C ASP A 515 -23.01 31.83 19.34
N PRO A 516 -23.99 30.91 19.45
CA PRO A 516 -25.40 31.30 19.56
C PRO A 516 -25.72 32.07 20.86
N VAL A 517 -24.88 32.01 21.88
CA VAL A 517 -25.09 32.71 23.16
C VAL A 517 -24.55 34.14 23.15
N THR A 518 -23.40 34.37 22.50
CA THR A 518 -22.73 35.69 22.52
C THR A 518 -22.75 36.43 21.18
N GLY A 519 -23.07 35.75 20.07
CA GLY A 519 -22.98 36.29 18.72
C GLY A 519 -21.53 36.40 18.20
N HIS A 520 -20.52 36.01 18.98
CA HIS A 520 -19.12 36.05 18.55
C HIS A 520 -18.84 35.05 17.41
N ILE A 521 -18.08 35.48 16.41
CA ILE A 521 -17.76 34.67 15.23
C ILE A 521 -16.32 34.19 15.31
N TRP A 522 -16.11 32.90 15.06
CA TRP A 522 -14.80 32.26 15.05
C TRP A 522 -14.51 31.63 13.68
N VAL A 523 -13.29 31.79 13.20
CA VAL A 523 -12.77 31.17 11.97
C VAL A 523 -11.48 30.41 12.25
N GLY A 524 -11.42 29.16 11.80
CA GLY A 524 -10.16 28.42 11.64
C GLY A 524 -9.59 28.66 10.25
N ASN A 525 -8.37 29.18 10.16
CA ASN A 525 -7.67 29.45 8.91
C ASN A 525 -6.43 28.54 8.78
N ASN A 526 -6.41 27.78 7.69
CA ASN A 526 -5.35 26.85 7.35
C ASN A 526 -4.12 27.59 6.77
N GLY A 527 -2.94 27.27 7.29
CA GLY A 527 -1.65 27.89 7.01
C GLY A 527 -1.00 27.51 5.68
N GLN A 528 0.09 28.18 5.33
CA GLN A 528 0.91 27.87 4.15
C GLN A 528 2.18 27.12 4.56
N ASP A 529 3.20 27.85 5.04
CA ASP A 529 4.58 27.37 5.15
C ASP A 529 5.00 27.09 6.60
N LEU A 530 4.55 27.89 7.59
CA LEU A 530 5.01 27.75 8.99
C LEU A 530 3.96 27.97 10.09
N TRP A 531 2.78 28.54 9.81
CA TRP A 531 1.83 28.92 10.88
C TRP A 531 0.37 28.60 10.54
N GLU A 532 -0.35 28.02 11.49
CA GLU A 532 -1.81 27.86 11.48
C GLU A 532 -2.49 28.91 12.38
N GLN A 533 -3.73 29.34 12.08
CA GLN A 533 -4.38 30.45 12.80
C GLN A 533 -5.85 30.21 13.21
N VAL A 534 -6.21 30.69 14.39
CA VAL A 534 -7.60 30.91 14.83
C VAL A 534 -7.87 32.41 14.96
N TYR A 535 -8.95 32.88 14.33
CA TYR A 535 -9.41 34.26 14.39
C TYR A 535 -10.76 34.38 15.10
N PHE A 536 -10.81 35.19 16.15
CA PHE A 536 -12.03 35.81 16.66
C PHE A 536 -12.34 37.02 15.77
N VAL A 537 -13.41 36.94 14.98
CA VAL A 537 -13.66 37.86 13.86
C VAL A 537 -14.40 39.11 14.33
N ARG A 538 -13.84 40.30 14.04
CA ARG A 538 -14.51 41.60 14.26
C ARG A 538 -14.79 42.31 12.93
N PRO A 539 -15.79 43.21 12.86
CA PRO A 539 -16.09 43.98 11.67
C PRO A 539 -14.93 44.94 11.33
N GLY A 540 -14.38 44.81 10.13
CA GLY A 540 -13.30 45.65 9.62
C GLY A 540 -11.89 45.04 9.72
N ASP A 541 -11.72 43.88 10.36
CA ASP A 541 -10.40 43.28 10.55
C ASP A 541 -9.70 42.92 9.23
N ASN A 542 -8.39 43.16 9.17
CA ASN A 542 -7.48 42.71 8.11
C ASN A 542 -6.44 41.75 8.69
N TYR A 543 -6.50 40.46 8.36
CA TYR A 543 -5.55 39.44 8.87
C TYR A 543 -4.27 39.30 8.04
N GLY A 544 -3.98 40.25 7.15
CA GLY A 544 -2.65 40.47 6.58
C GLY A 544 -2.17 39.47 5.50
N TRP A 545 -2.85 38.34 5.26
CA TRP A 545 -2.51 37.45 4.13
C TRP A 545 -2.55 38.24 2.82
N SER A 546 -1.57 38.15 1.91
CA SER A 546 -0.39 37.29 1.88
C SER A 546 0.93 38.01 2.23
N VAL A 547 0.86 39.20 2.84
CA VAL A 547 2.03 39.92 3.41
C VAL A 547 2.48 39.25 4.71
N TYR A 548 1.51 38.79 5.50
CA TYR A 548 1.70 38.07 6.75
C TYR A 548 1.12 36.66 6.69
N GLU A 549 1.74 35.72 7.40
CA GLU A 549 1.20 34.40 7.73
C GLU A 549 0.98 34.38 9.25
N GLY A 550 -0.27 34.55 9.68
CA GLY A 550 -0.58 34.85 11.08
C GLY A 550 0.15 36.10 11.56
N GLY A 551 0.70 36.08 12.76
CA GLY A 551 1.45 37.19 13.35
C GLY A 551 2.81 37.49 12.72
N ASN A 552 3.22 36.76 11.68
CA ASN A 552 4.59 36.69 11.14
C ASN A 552 4.67 37.18 9.69
N ILE A 553 5.80 37.77 9.29
CA ILE A 553 6.00 38.26 7.91
C ILE A 553 6.22 37.07 6.97
N PHE A 554 5.48 37.04 5.85
CA PHE A 554 5.59 36.03 4.80
C PHE A 554 6.24 36.64 3.54
N TYR A 555 5.48 37.37 2.71
CA TYR A 555 6.03 38.15 1.60
C TYR A 555 6.12 39.64 1.95
N ALA A 556 7.29 40.05 2.47
CA ALA A 556 7.58 41.42 2.87
C ALA A 556 7.49 42.46 1.73
N GLU A 557 7.60 42.00 0.48
CA GLU A 557 7.53 42.80 -0.74
C GLU A 557 6.10 43.00 -1.28
N ARG A 558 5.12 42.22 -0.80
CA ARG A 558 3.71 42.42 -1.16
C ARG A 558 3.16 43.66 -0.46
N LYS A 559 2.31 44.42 -1.17
CA LYS A 559 1.65 45.61 -0.62
C LYS A 559 0.52 45.20 0.34
N LEU A 560 0.56 45.70 1.57
CA LEU A 560 -0.57 45.57 2.51
C LEU A 560 -1.78 46.39 2.03
N GLY A 561 -2.98 45.91 2.35
CA GLY A 561 -4.24 46.62 2.17
C GLY A 561 -4.30 47.93 2.97
N PRO A 562 -5.38 48.72 2.79
CA PRO A 562 -5.50 50.04 3.41
C PRO A 562 -5.64 50.03 4.94
N ASP A 563 -5.93 48.88 5.56
CA ASP A 563 -6.20 48.73 6.99
C ASP A 563 -5.08 47.94 7.69
N PRO A 564 -4.75 48.24 8.97
CA PRO A 564 -3.64 47.62 9.67
C PRO A 564 -3.86 46.13 9.94
N HIS A 565 -2.77 45.36 9.96
CA HIS A 565 -2.79 43.93 10.24
C HIS A 565 -3.21 43.62 11.69
N VAL A 566 -4.28 42.84 11.83
CA VAL A 566 -4.82 42.27 13.06
C VAL A 566 -4.30 40.84 13.25
N LYS A 567 -3.57 40.60 14.34
CA LYS A 567 -2.97 39.29 14.65
C LYS A 567 -4.02 38.20 14.97
N PRO A 568 -3.68 36.91 14.80
CA PRO A 568 -4.49 35.78 15.26
C PRO A 568 -4.85 35.86 16.76
N THR A 569 -5.97 35.24 17.11
CA THR A 569 -6.40 35.05 18.51
C THR A 569 -5.68 33.86 19.16
N ALA A 570 -5.32 32.86 18.34
CA ALA A 570 -4.25 31.91 18.61
C ALA A 570 -3.55 31.59 17.29
N GLU A 571 -2.24 31.32 17.35
CA GLU A 571 -1.46 30.80 16.24
C GLU A 571 -0.58 29.64 16.71
N HIS A 572 -0.43 28.64 15.86
CA HIS A 572 0.39 27.45 16.13
C HIS A 572 1.49 27.37 15.08
N HIS A 573 2.74 27.26 15.52
CA HIS A 573 3.84 26.98 14.62
C HIS A 573 3.71 25.55 14.05
N HIS A 574 4.32 25.31 12.89
CA HIS A 574 4.27 24.03 12.20
C HIS A 574 4.97 22.87 12.94
N ASN A 575 5.65 23.11 14.07
CA ASN A 575 6.06 22.04 14.99
C ASN A 575 5.01 21.70 16.08
N GLU A 576 3.80 22.26 16.00
CA GLU A 576 2.67 21.91 16.87
C GLU A 576 1.42 21.46 16.07
N ALA A 577 1.12 22.14 14.96
CA ALA A 577 -0.01 21.93 14.04
C ALA A 577 0.47 21.94 12.56
N ARG A 578 -0.39 21.67 11.58
CA ARG A 578 -0.04 21.56 10.13
C ARG A 578 -1.14 21.85 9.13
N SER A 579 -2.40 21.74 9.55
CA SER A 579 -3.59 21.91 8.71
C SER A 579 -4.80 22.12 9.63
N LEU A 580 -4.91 23.32 10.20
CA LEU A 580 -5.91 23.65 11.20
C LEU A 580 -7.28 23.77 10.55
N THR A 581 -8.26 23.08 11.13
CA THR A 581 -9.64 23.07 10.62
C THR A 581 -10.51 24.15 11.24
N GLY A 582 -10.27 24.54 12.50
CA GLY A 582 -11.25 25.26 13.30
C GLY A 582 -12.27 24.29 13.92
N GLY A 583 -13.40 24.81 14.40
CA GLY A 583 -14.45 24.01 15.03
C GLY A 583 -15.62 24.84 15.55
N VAL A 584 -16.10 24.54 16.75
CA VAL A 584 -17.38 25.04 17.30
C VAL A 584 -17.25 25.60 18.72
N VAL A 585 -18.14 26.50 19.12
CA VAL A 585 -18.25 26.92 20.54
C VAL A 585 -19.15 25.95 21.28
N TYR A 586 -18.61 25.28 22.30
CA TYR A 586 -19.33 24.27 23.08
C TYR A 586 -20.17 24.90 24.19
N HIS A 587 -21.46 24.55 24.28
CA HIS A 587 -22.36 25.01 25.37
C HIS A 587 -23.13 23.89 26.09
N GLY A 588 -22.75 22.64 25.82
CA GLY A 588 -23.36 21.45 26.41
C GLY A 588 -23.23 21.36 27.93
N SER A 589 -23.67 20.23 28.46
CA SER A 589 -23.81 19.96 29.89
C SER A 589 -22.70 19.07 30.46
N LYS A 590 -22.13 18.19 29.64
CA LYS A 590 -21.14 17.18 30.03
C LYS A 590 -19.78 17.76 30.45
N TYR A 591 -19.41 18.94 29.94
CA TYR A 591 -18.11 19.61 30.17
C TYR A 591 -18.24 21.06 30.68
N PRO A 592 -18.57 21.27 31.96
CA PRO A 592 -18.74 22.62 32.54
C PRO A 592 -17.54 23.55 32.30
N GLU A 593 -16.32 23.02 32.38
CA GLU A 593 -15.06 23.72 32.12
C GLU A 593 -14.86 24.15 30.67
N LEU A 594 -15.43 23.44 29.69
CA LEU A 594 -15.40 23.82 28.27
C LEU A 594 -16.54 24.78 27.88
N LYS A 595 -17.47 25.08 28.78
CA LYS A 595 -18.68 25.84 28.45
C LYS A 595 -18.38 27.26 27.97
N GLY A 596 -18.85 27.58 26.77
CA GLY A 596 -18.56 28.80 26.03
C GLY A 596 -17.07 28.97 25.68
N ALA A 597 -16.35 27.87 25.44
CA ALA A 597 -15.02 27.88 24.83
C ALA A 597 -15.13 27.46 23.36
N TYR A 598 -14.29 28.04 22.49
CA TYR A 598 -14.14 27.61 21.11
C TYR A 598 -13.23 26.37 21.07
N ILE A 599 -13.77 25.25 20.59
CA ILE A 599 -13.07 23.98 20.44
C ILE A 599 -12.72 23.80 18.97
N TYR A 600 -11.45 23.50 18.68
CA TYR A 600 -10.95 23.30 17.32
C TYR A 600 -9.83 22.27 17.30
N GLY A 601 -9.43 21.86 16.10
CA GLY A 601 -8.37 20.88 15.92
C GLY A 601 -7.69 20.93 14.56
N ASP A 602 -6.74 20.03 14.39
CA ASP A 602 -5.81 19.98 13.27
C ASP A 602 -5.89 18.65 12.51
N HIS A 603 -5.96 18.73 11.18
CA HIS A 603 -6.24 17.59 10.31
C HIS A 603 -5.08 16.59 10.22
N SER A 604 -3.82 17.02 10.36
CA SER A 604 -2.66 16.16 10.13
C SER A 604 -2.08 15.58 11.42
N THR A 605 -2.17 16.33 12.53
CA THR A 605 -1.72 15.92 13.86
C THR A 605 -2.84 15.26 14.67
N GLY A 606 -4.11 15.57 14.39
CA GLY A 606 -5.26 15.07 15.17
C GLY A 606 -5.42 15.73 16.55
N ARG A 607 -4.69 16.80 16.83
CA ARG A 607 -4.78 17.56 18.08
C ARG A 607 -6.05 18.38 18.18
N ILE A 608 -6.51 18.59 19.41
CA ILE A 608 -7.72 19.32 19.77
C ILE A 608 -7.40 20.31 20.90
N TRP A 609 -7.62 21.59 20.64
CA TRP A 609 -7.43 22.68 21.60
C TRP A 609 -8.76 23.35 21.94
N ALA A 610 -8.76 24.08 23.04
CA ALA A 610 -9.87 24.92 23.48
C ALA A 610 -9.38 26.33 23.87
N ILE A 611 -10.10 27.36 23.41
CA ILE A 611 -9.88 28.77 23.76
C ILE A 611 -11.10 29.30 24.49
N LYS A 612 -10.91 29.85 25.68
CA LYS A 612 -11.90 30.68 26.37
C LYS A 612 -11.58 32.16 26.13
N HIS A 613 -12.58 32.94 25.73
CA HIS A 613 -12.45 34.36 25.38
C HIS A 613 -13.57 35.16 26.08
N ASP A 614 -13.29 36.39 26.50
CA ASP A 614 -14.27 37.28 27.15
C ASP A 614 -14.92 38.30 26.19
N GLY A 615 -14.54 38.28 24.92
CA GLY A 615 -14.93 39.24 23.87
C GLY A 615 -13.83 40.27 23.58
N GLN A 616 -12.98 40.57 24.56
CA GLN A 616 -11.83 41.48 24.42
C GLN A 616 -10.52 40.70 24.25
N LYS A 617 -10.31 39.64 25.05
CA LYS A 617 -9.07 38.87 25.13
C LYS A 617 -9.28 37.38 25.41
N VAL A 618 -8.24 36.59 25.15
CA VAL A 618 -8.14 35.20 25.61
C VAL A 618 -8.05 35.18 27.14
N VAL A 619 -8.90 34.37 27.76
CA VAL A 619 -8.94 34.09 29.20
C VAL A 619 -8.08 32.86 29.51
N TRP A 620 -8.12 31.83 28.67
CA TRP A 620 -7.16 30.73 28.63
C TRP A 620 -7.19 30.02 27.27
N HIS A 621 -6.09 29.37 26.92
CA HIS A 621 -5.94 28.51 25.76
C HIS A 621 -5.21 27.22 26.20
N LYS A 622 -5.69 26.05 25.79
CA LYS A 622 -5.14 24.74 26.20
C LYS A 622 -5.28 23.70 25.08
N LEU A 623 -4.28 22.84 24.90
CA LEU A 623 -4.47 21.51 24.30
C LEU A 623 -5.33 20.67 25.26
N ILE A 624 -6.37 19.99 24.75
CA ILE A 624 -7.32 19.23 25.56
C ILE A 624 -7.41 17.74 25.19
N ALA A 625 -7.05 17.38 23.96
CA ALA A 625 -6.83 16.01 23.51
C ALA A 625 -5.79 15.98 22.37
N ASP A 626 -5.04 14.88 22.28
CA ASP A 626 -4.15 14.55 21.16
C ASP A 626 -4.67 13.22 20.61
N THR A 627 -4.97 13.14 19.31
CA THR A 627 -5.74 12.02 18.72
C THR A 627 -5.16 11.59 17.38
N THR A 628 -5.61 10.43 16.89
CA THR A 628 -5.09 9.83 15.66
C THR A 628 -5.81 10.29 14.40
N TYR A 629 -6.77 11.19 14.54
CA TYR A 629 -7.84 11.38 13.57
C TYR A 629 -7.47 12.41 12.51
N ASN A 630 -7.94 12.20 11.28
CA ASN A 630 -7.86 13.18 10.22
C ASN A 630 -8.97 14.22 10.43
N ILE A 631 -8.84 15.07 11.46
CA ILE A 631 -9.92 15.96 11.87
C ILE A 631 -10.36 16.85 10.69
N SER A 632 -11.65 16.85 10.35
CA SER A 632 -12.22 17.69 9.28
C SER A 632 -13.14 18.79 9.80
N GLY A 633 -13.51 18.72 11.07
CA GLY A 633 -14.33 19.69 11.77
C GLY A 633 -14.97 19.09 13.02
N PHE A 634 -15.90 19.86 13.58
CA PHE A 634 -16.62 19.53 14.80
C PHE A 634 -18.11 19.80 14.61
N ALA A 635 -18.94 19.08 15.35
CA ALA A 635 -20.39 19.24 15.39
C ALA A 635 -20.91 19.12 16.83
N LEU A 636 -22.20 19.33 17.02
CA LEU A 636 -22.92 19.05 18.26
C LEU A 636 -24.04 18.04 17.98
N ASP A 637 -24.28 17.12 18.91
CA ASP A 637 -25.35 16.11 18.83
C ASP A 637 -26.73 16.70 19.22
N SER A 638 -27.78 15.86 19.27
CA SER A 638 -29.14 16.28 19.69
C SER A 638 -29.27 16.78 21.14
N LYS A 639 -28.22 16.59 21.95
CA LYS A 639 -28.12 17.02 23.36
C LYS A 639 -27.23 18.27 23.51
N GLY A 640 -26.65 18.76 22.42
CA GLY A 640 -25.67 19.85 22.43
C GLY A 640 -24.26 19.41 22.84
N GLU A 641 -23.97 18.10 22.83
CA GLU A 641 -22.68 17.54 23.23
C GLU A 641 -21.72 17.38 22.05
N LEU A 642 -20.42 17.48 22.33
CA LEU A 642 -19.39 17.63 21.30
C LEU A 642 -19.20 16.35 20.45
N LEU A 643 -19.07 16.54 19.14
CA LEU A 643 -18.65 15.54 18.15
C LEU A 643 -17.42 16.05 17.39
N VAL A 644 -16.41 15.19 17.26
CA VAL A 644 -15.21 15.35 16.41
C VAL A 644 -15.41 14.51 15.14
N LEU A 645 -15.13 15.05 13.95
CA LEU A 645 -15.27 14.35 12.67
C LEU A 645 -13.90 13.86 12.16
N ASP A 646 -13.79 12.57 11.82
CA ASP A 646 -12.55 11.91 11.36
C ASP A 646 -12.64 11.50 9.88
N HIS A 647 -11.88 12.19 9.03
CA HIS A 647 -11.84 12.05 7.57
C HIS A 647 -10.96 10.86 7.13
N ARG A 648 -11.42 9.65 7.47
CA ARG A 648 -10.84 8.37 7.02
C ARG A 648 -11.90 7.46 6.37
N SER A 649 -11.45 6.38 5.74
CA SER A 649 -12.30 5.42 5.03
C SER A 649 -12.54 4.13 5.84
N ASN A 650 -13.17 3.14 5.20
CA ASN A 650 -13.11 1.72 5.57
C ASN A 650 -13.56 1.37 7.00
N GLY A 651 -14.40 2.21 7.62
CA GLY A 651 -14.86 2.03 9.00
C GLY A 651 -13.91 2.60 10.08
N GLU A 652 -12.72 3.07 9.70
CA GLU A 652 -11.86 3.86 10.60
C GLU A 652 -12.50 5.22 10.85
N GLY A 653 -12.86 5.96 9.78
CA GLY A 653 -13.49 7.27 9.88
C GLY A 653 -14.87 7.28 10.55
N GLY A 654 -15.35 8.46 10.93
CA GLY A 654 -16.67 8.62 11.56
C GLY A 654 -16.78 9.87 12.43
N MET A 655 -17.61 9.78 13.47
CA MET A 655 -17.77 10.82 14.50
C MET A 655 -17.56 10.27 15.90
N TYR A 656 -16.96 11.10 16.75
CA TYR A 656 -16.43 10.72 18.06
C TYR A 656 -16.82 11.74 19.11
N HIS A 657 -17.32 11.29 20.27
CA HIS A 657 -17.39 12.15 21.44
C HIS A 657 -15.99 12.26 22.08
N LEU A 658 -15.72 13.39 22.75
CA LEU A 658 -14.71 13.38 23.80
C LEU A 658 -15.26 12.68 25.06
N GLU A 659 -14.36 12.19 25.91
CA GLU A 659 -14.63 11.67 27.25
C GLU A 659 -13.51 12.06 28.21
N PRO A 660 -13.78 12.48 29.46
CA PRO A 660 -12.72 12.79 30.42
C PRO A 660 -11.87 11.56 30.71
N ILE A 661 -10.55 11.72 30.70
CA ILE A 661 -9.66 10.70 31.25
C ILE A 661 -9.67 10.86 32.78
N PRO A 662 -9.97 9.80 33.56
CA PRO A 662 -9.96 9.90 35.03
C PRO A 662 -8.60 10.37 35.53
N ALA A 663 -8.57 11.32 36.47
CA ALA A 663 -7.32 11.85 37.04
C ALA A 663 -6.49 10.78 37.79
N GLU A 664 -7.12 9.68 38.19
CA GLU A 664 -6.50 8.50 38.81
C GLU A 664 -5.97 7.47 37.79
N THR A 665 -6.05 7.76 36.48
CA THR A 665 -5.46 6.90 35.44
C THR A 665 -3.96 6.81 35.66
N VAL A 666 -3.48 5.62 36.02
CA VAL A 666 -2.11 5.39 36.50
C VAL A 666 -1.10 6.00 35.54
N GLN A 667 -0.33 6.96 36.05
CA GLN A 667 0.83 7.51 35.36
C GLN A 667 1.77 6.34 35.04
N GLN A 668 1.85 5.96 33.76
CA GLN A 668 2.59 4.76 33.38
C GLN A 668 4.08 4.95 33.67
N ASN A 669 4.75 3.89 34.10
CA ASN A 669 6.17 3.87 34.42
C ASN A 669 7.03 3.88 33.14
N PHE A 670 6.74 4.79 32.22
CA PHE A 670 7.55 5.01 31.04
C PHE A 670 8.95 5.46 31.47
N PRO A 671 10.02 4.82 30.97
CA PRO A 671 11.39 5.09 31.40
C PRO A 671 11.78 6.56 31.14
N ARG A 672 12.29 7.23 32.16
CA ARG A 672 12.92 8.56 32.03
C ARG A 672 14.44 8.45 31.88
N LYS A 673 15.02 7.25 32.01
CA LYS A 673 16.41 6.93 31.68
C LYS A 673 16.54 5.69 30.79
N LEU A 674 17.62 5.59 30.01
CA LEU A 674 17.86 4.38 29.20
C LEU A 674 18.09 3.15 30.08
N SER A 675 18.71 3.30 31.25
CA SER A 675 18.87 2.24 32.25
C SER A 675 17.54 1.67 32.77
N GLU A 676 16.47 2.47 32.75
CA GLU A 676 15.13 2.06 33.17
C GLU A 676 14.37 1.30 32.06
N SER A 677 14.75 1.49 30.79
CA SER A 677 14.02 0.99 29.61
C SER A 677 13.91 -0.53 29.49
N GLY A 678 14.85 -1.26 30.09
CA GLY A 678 14.96 -2.72 29.95
C GLY A 678 15.42 -3.20 28.57
N LEU A 679 15.85 -2.30 27.67
CA LEU A 679 16.43 -2.64 26.37
C LEU A 679 17.96 -2.78 26.41
N PHE A 680 18.62 -2.17 27.40
CA PHE A 680 20.08 -2.18 27.56
C PHE A 680 20.51 -3.15 28.67
N GLN A 681 21.54 -3.96 28.39
CA GLN A 681 22.22 -4.80 29.39
C GLN A 681 23.29 -4.02 30.16
N ASP A 682 23.95 -3.06 29.50
CA ASP A 682 24.87 -2.10 30.10
C ASP A 682 24.85 -0.84 29.23
N VAL A 683 24.30 0.26 29.76
CA VAL A 683 24.13 1.51 29.03
C VAL A 683 25.49 2.18 28.77
N ALA A 684 26.42 2.14 29.72
CA ALA A 684 27.73 2.78 29.59
C ALA A 684 28.59 2.12 28.49
N LYS A 685 28.39 0.81 28.25
CA LYS A 685 28.98 0.08 27.11
C LYS A 685 28.12 0.10 25.84
N HIS A 686 26.95 0.73 25.86
CA HIS A 686 25.95 0.70 24.79
C HIS A 686 25.48 -0.72 24.38
N SER A 687 25.64 -1.72 25.24
CA SER A 687 25.26 -3.10 24.92
C SER A 687 23.78 -3.36 25.24
N MET A 688 23.05 -3.83 24.24
CA MET A 688 21.64 -4.23 24.34
C MET A 688 21.46 -5.56 25.07
N VAL A 689 20.23 -5.86 25.50
CA VAL A 689 19.83 -7.18 26.02
C VAL A 689 19.60 -8.20 24.89
N ASP A 690 19.66 -9.50 25.23
CA ASP A 690 19.20 -10.56 24.33
C ASP A 690 17.76 -10.29 23.86
N GLY A 691 17.51 -10.47 22.56
CA GLY A 691 16.21 -10.22 21.94
C GLY A 691 16.08 -8.88 21.22
N VAL A 692 17.02 -7.95 21.45
CA VAL A 692 17.12 -6.68 20.72
C VAL A 692 18.11 -6.84 19.55
N VAL A 693 17.62 -6.78 18.32
CA VAL A 693 18.41 -7.14 17.12
C VAL A 693 19.01 -5.90 16.45
N PRO A 694 20.35 -5.81 16.27
CA PRO A 694 20.98 -4.69 15.57
C PRO A 694 20.69 -4.73 14.07
N TYR A 695 20.69 -3.56 13.42
CA TYR A 695 20.56 -3.47 11.97
C TYR A 695 21.26 -2.26 11.34
N SER A 696 21.42 -2.34 10.02
CA SER A 696 22.00 -1.34 9.15
C SER A 696 21.13 -1.09 7.92
N VAL A 697 21.24 0.11 7.35
CA VAL A 697 20.52 0.52 6.14
C VAL A 697 21.52 0.72 5.00
N ASN A 698 21.08 0.57 3.75
CA ASN A 698 21.91 0.83 2.57
C ASN A 698 22.26 2.32 2.41
N SER A 699 21.28 3.19 2.63
CA SER A 699 21.39 4.64 2.40
C SER A 699 21.07 5.39 3.70
N PRO A 700 22.07 5.96 4.39
CA PRO A 700 21.87 6.61 5.67
C PRO A 700 21.49 8.10 5.52
N LEU A 701 20.30 8.47 6.05
CA LEU A 701 19.89 9.86 6.32
C LEU A 701 21.03 10.68 6.94
N TRP A 702 21.31 11.87 6.39
CA TRP A 702 22.26 12.85 6.92
C TRP A 702 21.83 13.34 8.31
N SER A 703 22.79 13.54 9.21
CA SER A 703 22.52 14.00 10.58
C SER A 703 23.81 14.60 11.16
N ASP A 704 24.29 15.68 10.56
CA ASP A 704 25.49 16.45 10.98
C ASP A 704 26.74 15.60 11.28
N GLY A 705 27.08 14.70 10.36
CA GLY A 705 28.24 13.80 10.47
C GLY A 705 28.16 12.71 11.54
N SER A 706 27.07 12.60 12.29
CA SER A 706 26.96 11.62 13.39
C SER A 706 27.11 10.16 12.94
N HIS A 707 27.79 9.38 13.77
CA HIS A 707 27.72 7.92 13.73
C HIS A 707 26.36 7.45 14.26
N LYS A 708 25.80 6.38 13.69
CA LYS A 708 24.41 5.94 13.93
C LYS A 708 24.28 4.42 14.01
N GLU A 709 24.05 3.90 15.22
CA GLU A 709 23.64 2.52 15.48
C GLU A 709 22.10 2.42 15.54
N ARG A 710 21.55 1.26 15.17
CA ARG A 710 20.09 1.03 15.14
C ARG A 710 19.74 -0.39 15.57
N PHE A 711 18.59 -0.54 16.23
CA PHE A 711 18.11 -1.82 16.73
C PHE A 711 16.59 -1.96 16.62
N ILE A 712 16.14 -3.20 16.46
CA ILE A 712 14.73 -3.60 16.48
C ILE A 712 14.48 -4.35 17.79
N ALA A 713 13.57 -3.85 18.62
CA ALA A 713 13.13 -4.48 19.86
C ALA A 713 11.65 -4.85 19.74
N ILE A 714 11.34 -6.13 19.53
CA ILE A 714 9.98 -6.66 19.52
C ILE A 714 9.77 -7.45 20.81
N PRO A 715 8.97 -6.98 21.78
CA PRO A 715 8.75 -7.73 23.01
C PRO A 715 7.93 -9.00 22.73
N ALA A 716 8.31 -10.10 23.37
CA ALA A 716 7.55 -11.34 23.35
C ALA A 716 6.46 -11.28 24.43
N ILE A 717 5.20 -11.26 23.99
CA ILE A 717 4.03 -11.07 24.86
C ILE A 717 3.08 -12.24 24.63
N GLU A 718 2.73 -12.93 25.72
CA GLU A 718 1.92 -14.15 25.67
C GLU A 718 0.55 -13.89 25.01
N GLY A 719 0.12 -14.81 24.15
CA GLY A 719 -1.14 -14.71 23.40
C GLY A 719 -1.14 -13.73 22.22
N ARG A 720 -0.05 -12.99 21.93
CA ARG A 720 0.02 -12.05 20.78
C ARG A 720 0.98 -12.50 19.68
N ASP A 721 0.60 -12.29 18.42
CA ASP A 721 1.45 -12.54 17.24
C ASP A 721 2.45 -11.40 17.03
N MET A 722 3.52 -11.44 17.83
CA MET A 722 4.57 -10.42 17.89
C MET A 722 5.57 -10.54 16.73
N LYS A 723 5.07 -10.37 15.49
CA LYS A 723 5.84 -10.49 14.23
C LYS A 723 5.69 -9.27 13.33
N ILE A 724 6.80 -8.88 12.72
CA ILE A 724 6.91 -7.80 11.73
C ILE A 724 6.32 -8.29 10.40
N GLU A 725 5.41 -7.53 9.82
CA GLU A 725 4.83 -7.81 8.50
C GLU A 725 5.77 -7.30 7.40
N PHE A 726 6.57 -8.22 6.85
CA PHE A 726 7.43 -7.96 5.71
C PHE A 726 6.56 -7.64 4.47
N ASN A 727 6.95 -6.60 3.73
CA ASN A 727 6.37 -6.26 2.44
C ASN A 727 7.38 -5.49 1.56
N THR A 728 7.08 -5.39 0.26
CA THR A 728 7.89 -4.72 -0.78
C THR A 728 7.53 -3.24 -1.01
N GLY A 729 6.75 -2.66 -0.11
CA GLY A 729 6.35 -1.24 -0.11
C GLY A 729 7.35 -0.33 0.61
N ARG A 730 6.89 0.90 0.92
CA ARG A 730 7.72 1.98 1.51
C ARG A 730 8.39 1.57 2.83
N SER A 731 7.71 0.79 3.67
CA SER A 731 8.23 0.27 4.93
C SER A 731 7.43 -0.93 5.46
N TRP A 732 8.03 -1.72 6.33
CA TRP A 732 7.38 -2.85 7.00
C TRP A 732 6.40 -2.39 8.08
N LYS A 733 5.38 -3.22 8.38
CA LYS A 733 4.47 -2.96 9.52
C LYS A 733 4.98 -3.71 10.76
N PHE A 734 4.79 -3.11 11.93
CA PHE A 734 5.25 -3.65 13.21
C PHE A 734 4.06 -3.85 14.16
N PRO A 735 4.10 -4.86 15.03
CA PRO A 735 3.09 -5.04 16.07
C PRO A 735 3.19 -3.93 17.12
N ASP A 736 2.09 -3.62 17.79
CA ASP A 736 2.11 -2.73 18.97
C ASP A 736 3.02 -3.28 20.07
N ASP A 737 3.60 -2.37 20.86
CA ASP A 737 4.73 -2.51 21.79
C ASP A 737 6.11 -2.70 21.14
N ALA A 738 6.23 -2.68 19.81
CA ALA A 738 7.53 -2.63 19.13
C ALA A 738 8.27 -1.30 19.38
N VAL A 739 9.58 -1.39 19.65
CA VAL A 739 10.47 -0.22 19.78
C VAL A 739 11.58 -0.29 18.75
N LEU A 740 11.77 0.81 18.02
CA LEU A 740 12.89 1.01 17.10
C LEU A 740 13.87 1.98 17.73
N VAL A 741 15.08 1.52 18.03
CA VAL A 741 16.10 2.34 18.68
C VAL A 741 17.08 2.86 17.63
N LYS A 742 17.43 4.15 17.71
CA LYS A 742 18.49 4.78 16.92
C LYS A 742 19.36 5.64 17.84
N SER A 743 20.61 5.25 18.03
CA SER A 743 21.58 6.01 18.82
C SER A 743 22.53 6.80 17.92
N PHE A 744 22.90 8.01 18.35
CA PHE A 744 23.71 8.96 17.62
C PHE A 744 24.94 9.34 18.45
N ALA A 745 26.12 9.26 17.83
CA ALA A 745 27.38 9.70 18.43
C ALA A 745 28.07 10.76 17.56
N LEU A 746 28.69 11.74 18.20
CA LEU A 746 29.56 12.74 17.55
C LEU A 746 31.03 12.43 17.84
N GLU A 747 31.88 12.62 16.84
CA GLU A 747 33.34 12.56 16.98
C GLU A 747 33.84 13.86 17.62
N THR A 748 34.31 13.81 18.87
CA THR A 748 34.83 15.00 19.56
C THR A 748 36.16 15.50 18.97
N THR A 749 36.80 14.71 18.12
CA THR A 749 37.87 15.13 17.19
C THR A 749 37.48 14.67 15.79
N ALA A 750 37.21 15.62 14.89
CA ALA A 750 36.67 15.36 13.56
C ALA A 750 37.59 14.44 12.74
N GLY A 751 37.05 13.31 12.27
CA GLY A 751 37.79 12.30 11.51
C GLY A 751 38.49 11.26 12.38
N ASP A 752 38.30 11.27 13.71
CA ASP A 752 38.72 10.18 14.59
C ASP A 752 37.49 9.41 15.16
N PRO A 753 37.16 8.24 14.59
CA PRO A 753 36.15 7.32 15.12
C PRO A 753 36.34 6.90 16.58
N LYS A 754 37.55 6.99 17.16
CA LYS A 754 37.82 6.65 18.57
C LYS A 754 37.46 7.80 19.52
N SER A 755 37.27 9.01 19.01
CA SER A 755 36.87 10.20 19.77
C SER A 755 35.36 10.31 20.00
N ARG A 756 34.58 9.30 19.59
CA ARG A 756 33.12 9.30 19.61
C ARG A 756 32.55 9.37 21.04
N ARG A 757 31.50 10.16 21.20
CA ARG A 757 30.63 10.20 22.38
C ARG A 757 29.18 10.13 21.93
N TRP A 758 28.38 9.31 22.60
CA TRP A 758 26.92 9.31 22.45
C TRP A 758 26.36 10.66 22.88
N VAL A 759 25.48 11.23 22.06
CA VAL A 759 24.80 12.50 22.33
C VAL A 759 23.29 12.30 22.45
N GLU A 760 22.72 11.39 21.67
CA GLU A 760 21.29 11.10 21.65
C GLU A 760 21.02 9.59 21.48
N THR A 761 20.01 9.07 22.17
CA THR A 761 19.32 7.84 21.76
C THR A 761 17.86 8.16 21.54
N ARG A 762 17.32 7.83 20.37
CA ARG A 762 15.91 8.03 20.03
C ARG A 762 15.19 6.70 19.94
N PHE A 763 14.05 6.60 20.61
CA PHE A 763 13.08 5.52 20.40
C PHE A 763 11.97 6.03 19.49
N MET A 764 11.62 5.27 18.45
CA MET A 764 10.26 5.28 17.90
C MET A 764 9.51 4.10 18.51
N VAL A 765 8.38 4.36 19.13
CA VAL A 765 7.61 3.35 19.90
C VAL A 765 6.25 3.17 19.23
N LYS A 766 5.87 1.92 18.96
CA LYS A 766 4.58 1.52 18.42
C LYS A 766 3.62 1.20 19.57
N GLN A 767 2.49 1.88 19.69
CA GLN A 767 1.45 1.59 20.69
C GLN A 767 0.07 1.95 20.12
N GLU A 768 -0.95 1.16 20.46
CA GLU A 768 -2.37 1.37 20.11
C GLU A 768 -2.62 1.76 18.64
N GLY A 769 -1.91 1.13 17.70
CA GLY A 769 -2.02 1.41 16.26
C GLY A 769 -1.22 2.63 15.76
N GLU A 770 -0.57 3.41 16.62
CA GLU A 770 0.19 4.63 16.29
C GLU A 770 1.71 4.50 16.51
N TRP A 771 2.46 5.57 16.22
CA TRP A 771 3.89 5.68 16.53
C TRP A 771 4.17 6.99 17.27
N ALA A 772 5.07 6.97 18.24
CA ALA A 772 5.54 8.17 18.95
C ALA A 772 7.08 8.20 19.06
N GLY A 773 7.66 9.40 19.00
CA GLY A 773 9.11 9.62 19.04
C GLY A 773 9.60 10.20 20.37
N TYR A 774 10.61 9.56 20.97
CA TYR A 774 11.19 9.93 22.27
C TYR A 774 12.71 10.02 22.19
N SER A 775 13.25 11.22 22.40
CA SER A 775 14.69 11.51 22.38
C SER A 775 15.25 11.47 23.82
N TYR A 776 16.37 10.80 24.04
CA TYR A 776 17.11 10.76 25.30
C TYR A 776 18.48 11.43 25.10
N ARG A 777 18.82 12.40 25.97
CA ARG A 777 20.10 13.12 25.96
C ARG A 777 21.11 12.41 26.85
N TRP A 778 22.25 12.03 26.28
CA TRP A 778 23.32 11.36 27.02
C TRP A 778 24.00 12.29 28.02
N ASN A 779 24.34 11.75 29.19
CA ASN A 779 25.07 12.48 30.20
C ASN A 779 26.57 12.62 29.84
N GLU A 780 27.23 13.63 30.40
CA GLU A 780 28.66 13.90 30.11
C GLU A 780 29.56 12.74 30.54
N ALA A 781 29.18 11.99 31.58
CA ALA A 781 29.89 10.81 32.07
C ALA A 781 29.80 9.60 31.13
N GLN A 782 28.89 9.61 30.15
CA GLN A 782 28.60 8.50 29.23
C GLN A 782 28.15 7.22 29.97
N THR A 783 27.42 7.38 31.08
CA THR A 783 26.91 6.25 31.89
C THR A 783 25.43 5.97 31.69
N ASP A 784 24.64 6.97 31.27
CA ASP A 784 23.21 6.88 31.03
C ASP A 784 22.75 8.06 30.13
N ALA A 785 21.49 8.03 29.69
CA ALA A 785 20.84 9.15 29.02
C ALA A 785 19.45 9.41 29.59
N GLU A 786 19.08 10.68 29.71
CA GLU A 786 17.83 11.14 30.32
C GLU A 786 16.84 11.60 29.23
N LEU A 787 15.56 11.26 29.40
CA LEU A 787 14.50 11.61 28.46
C LEU A 787 14.40 13.14 28.32
N VAL A 788 14.41 13.62 27.07
CA VAL A 788 14.19 15.03 26.74
C VAL A 788 12.70 15.34 26.87
N GLU A 789 12.39 16.49 27.46
CA GLU A 789 11.03 16.99 27.65
C GLU A 789 10.25 17.14 26.32
N ALA A 790 8.92 17.14 26.40
CA ALA A 790 8.05 16.99 25.22
C ALA A 790 8.29 18.04 24.12
N GLY A 791 8.68 19.27 24.49
CA GLY A 791 9.01 20.37 23.59
C GLY A 791 10.39 20.32 22.93
N GLY A 792 11.18 19.26 23.14
CA GLY A 792 12.52 19.14 22.59
C GLY A 792 13.57 19.93 23.39
N ALA A 793 14.81 19.95 22.89
CA ALA A 793 15.92 20.69 23.49
C ALA A 793 17.04 20.97 22.47
N ASP A 794 17.91 21.93 22.79
CA ASP A 794 19.14 22.19 22.04
C ASP A 794 20.37 22.04 22.95
N GLN A 795 21.50 21.59 22.39
CA GLN A 795 22.80 21.57 23.06
C GLN A 795 23.91 21.90 22.08
N THR A 796 25.03 22.47 22.54
CA THR A 796 26.22 22.71 21.73
C THR A 796 27.37 21.83 22.22
N PHE A 797 28.10 21.23 21.28
CA PHE A 797 29.26 20.37 21.52
C PHE A 797 30.51 20.96 20.88
N GLU A 798 31.65 20.88 21.57
CA GLU A 798 32.95 21.28 21.03
C GLU A 798 33.59 20.15 20.21
N ILE A 799 33.79 20.40 18.92
CA ILE A 799 34.42 19.46 17.99
C ILE A 799 35.82 19.96 17.65
N ARG A 800 36.86 19.24 18.06
CA ARG A 800 38.25 19.57 17.68
C ARG A 800 38.46 19.23 16.22
N VAL A 801 38.98 20.17 15.44
CA VAL A 801 39.33 19.99 14.04
C VAL A 801 40.86 19.89 13.94
N PRO A 802 41.43 18.75 13.55
CA PRO A 802 42.87 18.61 13.35
C PRO A 802 43.41 19.59 12.29
N LYS A 803 44.71 19.89 12.35
CA LYS A 803 45.40 20.67 11.31
C LYS A 803 45.37 19.89 9.99
N SER A 804 44.98 20.55 8.90
CA SER A 804 45.10 20.04 7.53
C SER A 804 46.24 20.73 6.76
N SER A 805 46.38 20.42 5.47
CA SER A 805 47.21 21.18 4.52
C SER A 805 46.69 22.60 4.29
N GLU A 806 45.40 22.84 4.52
CA GLU A 806 44.67 24.06 4.12
C GLU A 806 44.21 24.91 5.31
N SER A 807 44.29 24.40 6.54
CA SER A 807 43.83 25.11 7.74
C SER A 807 44.56 24.69 9.02
N PRO A 808 44.77 25.61 9.98
CA PRO A 808 45.29 25.29 11.30
C PRO A 808 44.30 24.44 12.12
N ALA A 809 44.80 23.78 13.16
CA ALA A 809 43.94 23.11 14.12
C ALA A 809 43.03 24.13 14.83
N SER A 810 41.77 23.77 15.05
CA SER A 810 40.74 24.67 15.58
C SER A 810 39.67 23.91 16.39
N VAL A 811 38.74 24.64 16.99
CA VAL A 811 37.55 24.07 17.66
C VAL A 811 36.30 24.63 16.98
N ARG A 812 35.43 23.73 16.53
CA ARG A 812 34.15 24.05 15.91
C ARG A 812 33.03 23.78 16.90
N GLN A 813 32.24 24.81 17.20
CA GLN A 813 30.99 24.64 17.95
C GLN A 813 29.97 23.94 17.05
N GLN A 814 29.40 22.82 17.50
CA GLN A 814 28.36 22.07 16.80
C GLN A 814 27.08 22.06 17.63
N LYS A 815 26.05 22.76 17.16
CA LYS A 815 24.70 22.62 17.71
C LYS A 815 24.15 21.23 17.37
N TRP A 816 23.49 20.60 18.33
CA TRP A 816 22.63 19.43 18.18
C TRP A 816 21.23 19.79 18.65
N HIS A 817 20.23 19.33 17.92
CA HIS A 817 18.83 19.57 18.22
C HIS A 817 18.13 18.25 18.52
N TYR A 818 17.64 18.12 19.74
CA TYR A 818 16.79 17.02 20.20
C TYR A 818 15.33 17.37 19.86
N PRO A 819 14.71 16.71 18.87
CA PRO A 819 13.37 17.08 18.44
C PRO A 819 12.33 16.84 19.53
N SER A 820 11.32 17.72 19.55
CA SER A 820 10.07 17.51 20.27
C SER A 820 9.34 16.25 19.80
N ARG A 821 8.32 15.82 20.57
CA ARG A 821 7.45 14.69 20.18
C ARG A 821 6.86 14.92 18.77
N THR A 822 6.40 16.15 18.49
CA THR A 822 5.80 16.50 17.20
C THR A 822 6.82 16.53 16.06
N GLU A 823 8.03 17.06 16.29
CA GLU A 823 9.08 17.15 15.25
C GLU A 823 9.57 15.78 14.78
N CYS A 824 9.50 14.75 15.63
CA CYS A 824 9.68 13.37 15.17
C CYS A 824 8.64 13.00 14.11
N MET A 825 7.35 13.33 14.34
CA MET A 825 6.24 12.96 13.46
C MET A 825 6.20 13.73 12.13
N VAL A 826 6.95 14.83 12.00
CA VAL A 826 7.11 15.55 10.72
C VAL A 826 7.76 14.66 9.66
N CYS A 827 8.81 13.91 10.02
CA CYS A 827 9.43 12.94 9.11
C CYS A 827 8.77 11.55 9.24
N HIS A 828 8.39 11.15 10.46
CA HIS A 828 7.72 9.89 10.74
C HIS A 828 6.20 10.00 10.49
N SER A 829 5.79 10.51 9.32
CA SER A 829 4.40 10.83 8.98
C SER A 829 3.61 9.61 8.47
N ARG A 830 2.27 9.70 8.47
CA ARG A 830 1.37 8.67 7.87
C ARG A 830 1.66 8.43 6.38
N ALA A 831 1.99 9.47 5.62
CA ALA A 831 2.34 9.34 4.20
C ALA A 831 3.66 8.59 3.97
N ALA A 832 4.64 8.77 4.87
CA ALA A 832 5.88 8.00 4.92
C ALA A 832 5.69 6.60 5.55
N ASN A 833 4.45 6.21 5.90
CA ASN A 833 4.10 5.00 6.65
C ASN A 833 4.90 4.86 7.97
N PHE A 834 5.18 5.99 8.62
CA PHE A 834 5.88 6.19 9.89
C PHE A 834 7.33 5.66 10.02
N VAL A 835 7.62 4.46 9.54
CA VAL A 835 8.88 3.76 9.80
C VAL A 835 9.92 4.05 8.73
N LEU A 836 10.93 4.84 9.08
CA LEU A 836 11.95 5.28 8.13
C LEU A 836 13.16 4.32 8.15
N GLY A 837 13.46 3.71 7.00
CA GLY A 837 14.64 2.87 6.82
C GLY A 837 14.48 1.37 7.11
N LEU A 838 13.31 0.90 7.56
CA LEU A 838 13.00 -0.54 7.63
C LEU A 838 12.03 -0.90 6.50
N SER A 839 12.61 -1.19 5.34
CA SER A 839 11.93 -1.51 4.08
C SER A 839 12.78 -2.46 3.25
N GLU A 840 12.19 -3.10 2.22
CA GLU A 840 12.90 -3.98 1.29
C GLU A 840 14.24 -3.38 0.82
N SER A 841 14.19 -2.19 0.22
CA SER A 841 15.34 -1.56 -0.44
C SER A 841 16.41 -1.03 0.52
N GLN A 842 16.04 -0.67 1.74
CA GLN A 842 17.00 -0.23 2.76
C GLN A 842 17.65 -1.40 3.51
N MET A 843 16.94 -2.51 3.67
CA MET A 843 17.36 -3.64 4.50
C MET A 843 17.96 -4.83 3.73
N ASN A 844 17.80 -4.91 2.40
CA ASN A 844 18.50 -5.89 1.57
C ASN A 844 20.01 -5.60 1.54
N ARG A 845 20.74 -6.20 2.48
CA ARG A 845 22.19 -6.15 2.65
C ARG A 845 22.64 -7.12 3.74
N GLU A 846 23.94 -7.36 3.79
CA GLU A 846 24.63 -7.96 4.93
C GLU A 846 24.83 -6.97 6.09
N HIS A 847 24.97 -7.54 7.29
CA HIS A 847 25.30 -6.86 8.54
C HIS A 847 26.26 -7.71 9.37
N ASP A 848 27.12 -7.07 10.17
CA ASP A 848 28.06 -7.74 11.07
C ASP A 848 27.46 -7.86 12.47
N TYR A 849 27.21 -9.09 12.91
CA TYR A 849 26.59 -9.43 14.20
C TYR A 849 27.64 -9.74 15.29
N GLY A 850 28.78 -9.03 15.27
CA GLY A 850 29.83 -9.14 16.29
C GLY A 850 30.99 -10.06 15.88
N GLY A 851 31.48 -9.91 14.66
CA GLY A 851 32.51 -10.76 14.04
C GLY A 851 31.94 -11.90 13.18
N VAL A 852 30.65 -11.82 12.81
CA VAL A 852 29.99 -12.76 11.89
C VAL A 852 29.05 -11.98 10.99
N VAL A 853 29.38 -11.94 9.70
CA VAL A 853 28.55 -11.31 8.67
C VAL A 853 27.47 -12.28 8.21
N ASP A 854 26.22 -11.84 8.18
CA ASP A 854 25.05 -12.60 7.71
C ASP A 854 24.03 -11.64 7.06
N HIS A 855 23.13 -12.16 6.24
CA HIS A 855 22.16 -11.33 5.51
C HIS A 855 20.97 -10.99 6.41
N GLN A 856 20.62 -9.69 6.52
CA GLN A 856 19.64 -9.22 7.51
C GLN A 856 18.26 -9.89 7.38
N PHE A 857 17.82 -10.19 6.15
CA PHE A 857 16.59 -10.94 5.90
C PHE A 857 16.66 -12.38 6.41
N ARG A 858 17.74 -13.11 6.08
CA ARG A 858 17.96 -14.50 6.52
C ARG A 858 18.01 -14.56 8.05
N VAL A 859 18.61 -13.57 8.73
CA VAL A 859 18.63 -13.49 10.20
C VAL A 859 17.24 -13.25 10.79
N LEU A 860 16.52 -12.21 10.37
CA LEU A 860 15.20 -11.88 10.95
C LEU A 860 14.14 -12.98 10.72
N GLU A 861 14.21 -13.67 9.58
CA GLU A 861 13.43 -14.87 9.29
C GLU A 861 13.79 -16.04 10.22
N ARG A 862 15.09 -16.36 10.34
CA ARG A 862 15.60 -17.48 11.14
C ARG A 862 15.38 -17.29 12.65
N LEU A 863 15.19 -16.05 13.11
CA LEU A 863 14.74 -15.70 14.47
C LEU A 863 13.21 -15.70 14.64
N GLY A 864 12.44 -15.99 13.58
CA GLY A 864 10.98 -16.05 13.63
C GLY A 864 10.28 -14.69 13.76
N MET A 865 11.01 -13.58 13.60
CA MET A 865 10.52 -12.22 13.83
C MET A 865 9.66 -11.67 12.68
N LEU A 866 9.65 -12.33 11.52
CA LEU A 866 8.93 -11.91 10.33
C LEU A 866 7.67 -12.75 10.07
N LYS A 867 6.71 -12.15 9.36
CA LYS A 867 5.62 -12.82 8.63
C LYS A 867 5.43 -12.14 7.28
N ILE A 868 4.95 -12.88 6.27
CA ILE A 868 4.61 -12.30 4.96
C ILE A 868 3.24 -11.62 5.06
N ALA A 869 3.08 -10.43 4.48
CA ALA A 869 1.74 -9.92 4.17
C ALA A 869 1.06 -10.80 3.11
N ALA A 870 -0.23 -11.13 3.27
CA ALA A 870 -1.05 -11.74 2.21
C ALA A 870 -1.16 -10.86 0.94
N ALA A 871 -0.70 -9.61 1.00
CA ALA A 871 -0.56 -8.71 -0.13
C ALA A 871 0.70 -8.94 -1.00
N ASN A 872 1.67 -9.77 -0.60
CA ASN A 872 2.92 -10.02 -1.36
C ASN A 872 2.85 -11.27 -2.27
N GLU A 873 1.65 -11.78 -2.53
CA GLU A 873 1.44 -13.19 -2.87
C GLU A 873 1.52 -13.55 -4.36
N PRO A 874 1.47 -14.86 -4.69
CA PRO A 874 0.97 -15.35 -5.99
C PRO A 874 -0.28 -14.59 -6.47
N THR A 875 -1.17 -14.17 -5.57
CA THR A 875 -2.33 -13.29 -5.80
C THR A 875 -1.98 -11.97 -6.53
N VAL A 876 -0.82 -11.35 -6.25
CA VAL A 876 -0.36 -10.14 -6.96
C VAL A 876 0.39 -10.48 -8.25
N ARG A 877 1.27 -11.49 -8.22
CA ARG A 877 1.96 -11.96 -9.44
C ARG A 877 0.99 -12.44 -10.51
N PHE A 878 -0.09 -13.09 -10.11
CA PHE A 878 -1.19 -13.51 -11.00
C PHE A 878 -2.02 -12.31 -11.48
N ARG A 879 -2.26 -11.28 -10.65
CA ARG A 879 -2.80 -9.99 -11.14
C ARG A 879 -1.91 -9.38 -12.22
N GLU A 880 -0.60 -9.36 -12.02
CA GLU A 880 0.35 -8.83 -13.01
C GLU A 880 0.38 -9.69 -14.29
N GLN A 881 0.46 -11.02 -14.18
CA GLN A 881 0.37 -11.94 -15.32
C GLN A 881 -0.93 -11.76 -16.11
N LEU A 882 -2.08 -11.60 -15.45
CA LEU A 882 -3.37 -11.34 -16.12
C LEU A 882 -3.39 -9.97 -16.82
N LYS A 883 -2.75 -8.93 -16.24
CA LYS A 883 -2.56 -7.63 -16.91
C LYS A 883 -1.64 -7.75 -18.13
N THR A 884 -0.53 -8.47 -18.02
CA THR A 884 0.40 -8.74 -19.13
C THR A 884 -0.27 -9.57 -20.24
N ALA A 885 -1.20 -10.47 -19.87
CA ALA A 885 -2.07 -11.20 -20.80
C ALA A 885 -3.22 -10.37 -21.39
N GLY A 886 -3.34 -9.08 -21.02
CA GLY A 886 -4.27 -8.13 -21.64
C GLY A 886 -5.68 -8.06 -21.02
N LEU A 887 -5.91 -8.64 -19.83
CA LEU A 887 -7.20 -8.51 -19.16
C LEU A 887 -7.36 -7.11 -18.51
N ALA A 888 -8.59 -6.58 -18.52
CA ALA A 888 -8.89 -5.31 -17.87
C ALA A 888 -9.01 -5.48 -16.34
N ASP A 889 -8.68 -4.42 -15.59
CA ASP A 889 -8.75 -4.42 -14.12
C ASP A 889 -10.11 -4.83 -13.56
N LYS A 890 -11.21 -4.57 -14.27
CA LYS A 890 -12.54 -5.02 -13.87
C LYS A 890 -12.65 -6.55 -13.89
N ASP A 891 -12.26 -7.18 -14.99
CA ASP A 891 -12.41 -8.63 -15.17
C ASP A 891 -11.45 -9.41 -14.27
N ILE A 892 -10.25 -8.86 -14.06
CA ILE A 892 -9.30 -9.33 -13.04
C ILE A 892 -9.95 -9.25 -11.65
N ASN A 893 -10.53 -8.11 -11.27
CA ASN A 893 -11.16 -7.98 -9.97
C ASN A 893 -12.40 -8.87 -9.80
N ASP A 894 -13.23 -9.06 -10.84
CA ASP A 894 -14.36 -10.00 -10.80
C ASP A 894 -13.89 -11.48 -10.74
N HIS A 895 -12.73 -11.82 -11.32
CA HIS A 895 -12.10 -13.13 -11.16
C HIS A 895 -11.68 -13.37 -9.70
N PHE A 896 -10.95 -12.42 -9.09
CA PHE A 896 -10.58 -12.52 -7.68
C PHE A 896 -11.79 -12.43 -6.73
N ARG A 897 -12.84 -11.68 -7.09
CA ARG A 897 -14.07 -11.59 -6.27
C ARG A 897 -14.81 -12.92 -6.21
N LYS A 898 -14.85 -13.68 -7.31
CA LYS A 898 -15.41 -15.05 -7.35
C LYS A 898 -14.52 -16.09 -6.64
N ALA A 899 -13.23 -15.83 -6.50
CA ALA A 899 -12.34 -16.66 -5.68
C ALA A 899 -12.45 -16.34 -4.18
N ALA A 900 -12.66 -15.06 -3.84
CA ALA A 900 -12.73 -14.55 -2.45
C ALA A 900 -13.96 -15.03 -1.65
N ASP A 901 -15.00 -15.55 -2.31
CA ASP A 901 -16.10 -16.28 -1.66
C ASP A 901 -15.67 -17.67 -1.14
N SER A 902 -14.37 -17.99 -1.20
CA SER A 902 -13.77 -19.19 -0.60
C SER A 902 -12.41 -18.90 0.02
N ASP A 903 -12.16 -19.43 1.22
CA ASP A 903 -10.85 -19.41 1.90
C ASP A 903 -9.85 -20.31 1.14
N MET A 904 -9.31 -19.82 0.03
CA MET A 904 -8.43 -20.56 -0.88
C MET A 904 -6.99 -20.73 -0.36
N GLN A 905 -6.74 -20.47 0.92
CA GLN A 905 -5.39 -20.41 1.48
C GLN A 905 -5.24 -21.13 2.82
N ARG A 906 -4.02 -21.57 3.07
CA ARG A 906 -3.60 -22.19 4.32
C ARG A 906 -3.17 -21.10 5.29
N ALA A 907 -3.77 -21.07 6.47
CA ALA A 907 -3.17 -20.44 7.64
C ALA A 907 -1.97 -21.28 8.09
N GLY A 908 -0.83 -21.08 7.41
CA GLY A 908 0.32 -21.99 7.46
C GLY A 908 0.99 -22.07 8.83
N LYS A 909 1.46 -23.27 9.20
CA LYS A 909 2.18 -23.49 10.47
C LYS A 909 3.68 -23.37 10.23
N THR A 910 4.24 -22.25 10.67
CA THR A 910 5.52 -21.72 10.17
C THR A 910 6.74 -22.63 10.42
N THR A 911 7.23 -23.27 9.36
CA THR A 911 8.62 -23.78 9.25
C THR A 911 9.28 -23.54 7.88
N GLN A 912 8.61 -22.82 6.96
CA GLN A 912 9.18 -22.45 5.66
C GLN A 912 9.95 -21.12 5.71
N SER A 913 10.85 -20.94 4.74
CA SER A 913 11.31 -19.59 4.38
C SER A 913 10.12 -18.74 3.89
N LEU A 914 10.08 -17.52 4.42
CA LEU A 914 9.10 -16.46 4.18
C LEU A 914 9.42 -15.69 2.88
N PHE A 915 10.59 -15.93 2.28
CA PHE A 915 10.98 -15.31 1.03
C PHE A 915 10.64 -16.21 -0.17
N VAL A 916 9.99 -15.62 -1.17
CA VAL A 916 9.50 -16.30 -2.39
C VAL A 916 10.54 -16.34 -3.52
N LYS A 917 11.70 -15.73 -3.29
CA LYS A 917 12.90 -15.73 -4.13
C LYS A 917 14.11 -15.64 -3.18
N ASP A 918 15.33 -15.78 -3.68
CA ASP A 918 16.50 -15.51 -2.83
C ASP A 918 16.52 -14.04 -2.35
N VAL A 919 17.05 -13.82 -1.14
CA VAL A 919 17.05 -12.51 -0.47
C VAL A 919 17.86 -11.45 -1.21
N ASP A 920 18.95 -11.84 -1.87
CA ASP A 920 19.82 -10.91 -2.59
C ASP A 920 19.14 -10.39 -3.87
N ALA A 921 18.14 -11.12 -4.39
CA ALA A 921 17.30 -10.73 -5.53
C ALA A 921 16.12 -9.79 -5.19
N TYR A 922 16.02 -9.29 -3.94
CA TYR A 922 15.09 -8.21 -3.58
C TYR A 922 15.63 -6.83 -4.02
N LYS A 923 14.79 -5.80 -4.04
CA LYS A 923 15.24 -4.43 -4.37
C LYS A 923 16.27 -3.97 -3.35
N LYS A 924 17.18 -3.09 -3.77
CA LYS A 924 18.25 -2.53 -2.96
C LYS A 924 18.47 -1.06 -3.33
N LEU A 925 18.69 -0.18 -2.36
CA LEU A 925 19.22 1.16 -2.62
C LEU A 925 20.75 1.09 -2.72
N PRO A 926 21.39 1.82 -3.64
CA PRO A 926 22.83 2.04 -3.59
C PRO A 926 23.17 2.93 -2.39
N ASN A 927 24.39 2.83 -1.87
CA ASN A 927 24.91 3.82 -0.92
C ASN A 927 25.26 5.11 -1.70
N PRO A 928 24.73 6.29 -1.35
CA PRO A 928 25.00 7.52 -2.11
C PRO A 928 26.48 7.93 -2.14
N TYR A 929 27.30 7.43 -1.22
CA TYR A 929 28.75 7.69 -1.15
C TYR A 929 29.62 6.57 -1.74
N ASP A 930 29.03 5.51 -2.30
CA ASP A 930 29.76 4.47 -3.01
C ASP A 930 30.05 4.90 -4.45
N GLU A 931 31.32 4.99 -4.83
CA GLU A 931 31.72 5.51 -6.15
C GLU A 931 31.71 4.43 -7.25
N THR A 932 31.42 3.18 -6.90
CA THR A 932 31.17 2.13 -7.90
C THR A 932 29.75 2.17 -8.47
N GLU A 933 28.83 2.84 -7.78
CA GLU A 933 27.43 3.00 -8.16
C GLU A 933 27.20 4.20 -9.10
N THR A 934 26.18 4.08 -9.97
CA THR A 934 25.92 5.13 -10.98
C THR A 934 25.47 6.46 -10.34
N LEU A 935 25.87 7.57 -10.95
CA LEU A 935 25.67 8.92 -10.42
C LEU A 935 24.19 9.27 -10.14
N ASP A 936 23.29 8.88 -11.05
CA ASP A 936 21.84 9.05 -10.90
C ASP A 936 21.27 8.18 -9.76
N ALA A 937 21.68 6.91 -9.68
CA ALA A 937 21.21 6.01 -8.62
C ALA A 937 21.70 6.47 -7.23
N ARG A 938 22.94 6.97 -7.13
CA ARG A 938 23.48 7.60 -5.90
C ARG A 938 22.66 8.84 -5.50
N ALA A 939 22.40 9.75 -6.44
CA ALA A 939 21.61 10.97 -6.18
C ALA A 939 20.17 10.63 -5.76
N ARG A 940 19.49 9.73 -6.47
CA ARG A 940 18.15 9.21 -6.11
C ARG A 940 18.12 8.57 -4.74
N SER A 941 19.15 7.80 -4.38
CA SER A 941 19.24 7.16 -3.06
C SER A 941 19.40 8.19 -1.93
N TYR A 942 20.12 9.28 -2.18
CA TYR A 942 20.15 10.40 -1.24
C TYR A 942 18.76 11.07 -1.11
N LEU A 943 18.06 11.33 -2.23
CA LEU A 943 16.71 11.91 -2.19
C LEU A 943 15.70 11.02 -1.44
N GLN A 944 15.75 9.71 -1.67
CA GLN A 944 14.93 8.70 -0.96
C GLN A 944 15.17 8.70 0.55
N SER A 945 16.41 8.90 1.00
CA SER A 945 16.76 8.85 2.43
C SER A 945 16.63 10.18 3.17
N ASN A 946 16.69 11.31 2.46
CA ASN A 946 16.73 12.65 3.07
C ASN A 946 15.51 13.52 2.75
N CYS A 947 14.80 13.27 1.64
CA CYS A 947 13.80 14.20 1.09
C CYS A 947 12.41 13.57 0.90
N SER A 948 12.32 12.31 0.46
CA SER A 948 11.04 11.70 0.04
C SER A 948 10.05 11.47 1.18
N HIS A 949 10.43 11.63 2.45
CA HIS A 949 9.50 11.51 3.57
C HIS A 949 8.48 12.65 3.63
N CYS A 950 8.84 13.82 3.08
CA CYS A 950 7.93 14.96 2.87
C CYS A 950 7.54 15.09 1.39
N HIS A 951 8.50 14.87 0.47
CA HIS A 951 8.30 14.97 -0.97
C HIS A 951 7.73 13.67 -1.58
N ILE A 952 6.48 13.38 -1.24
CA ILE A 952 5.63 12.29 -1.72
C ILE A 952 4.19 12.78 -1.85
N ASP A 953 3.37 12.05 -2.58
CA ASP A 953 1.93 12.27 -2.59
C ASP A 953 1.35 12.21 -1.16
N ALA A 954 0.56 13.22 -0.80
CA ALA A 954 0.09 13.53 0.56
C ALA A 954 1.17 13.72 1.67
N GLY A 955 2.44 13.95 1.33
CA GLY A 955 3.55 14.06 2.30
C GLY A 955 3.61 15.34 3.15
N GLY A 956 2.97 16.43 2.70
CA GLY A 956 3.02 17.75 3.34
C GLY A 956 4.25 18.58 2.95
N GLY A 957 4.11 19.92 2.98
CA GLY A 957 5.21 20.86 2.67
C GLY A 957 5.23 21.40 1.23
N ASN A 958 4.04 21.74 0.68
CA ASN A 958 3.81 22.61 -0.49
C ASN A 958 4.54 22.27 -1.81
N SER A 959 5.14 21.09 -1.88
CA SER A 959 5.96 20.68 -3.00
C SER A 959 5.28 19.58 -3.81
N GLN A 960 5.12 19.81 -5.12
CA GLN A 960 4.59 18.80 -6.04
C GLN A 960 5.61 17.68 -6.37
N MET A 961 6.80 17.70 -5.77
CA MET A 961 7.87 16.74 -6.07
C MET A 961 7.59 15.35 -5.49
N GLN A 962 7.86 14.30 -6.26
CA GLN A 962 7.76 12.90 -5.82
C GLN A 962 9.16 12.26 -5.86
N LEU A 963 9.82 12.18 -4.72
CA LEU A 963 11.27 11.91 -4.63
C LEU A 963 11.63 10.49 -4.16
N GLU A 964 10.71 9.54 -4.27
CA GLU A 964 11.02 8.11 -4.09
C GLU A 964 11.99 7.61 -5.16
N PHE A 965 12.84 6.65 -4.79
CA PHE A 965 13.95 6.16 -5.61
C PHE A 965 13.51 5.71 -7.02
N ASN A 966 12.39 4.97 -7.07
CA ASN A 966 11.83 4.39 -8.30
C ASN A 966 10.86 5.34 -9.03
N THR A 967 10.70 6.60 -8.62
CA THR A 967 9.84 7.54 -9.34
C THR A 967 10.44 7.88 -10.70
N ASP A 968 9.66 7.67 -11.75
CA ASP A 968 9.97 8.10 -13.11
C ASP A 968 10.42 9.58 -13.15
N PRO A 969 11.52 9.94 -13.82
CA PRO A 969 12.10 11.28 -13.74
C PRO A 969 11.19 12.41 -14.26
N PHE A 970 10.23 12.12 -15.14
CA PHE A 970 9.19 13.10 -15.51
C PHE A 970 8.18 13.27 -14.37
N LYS A 971 7.72 12.17 -13.76
CA LYS A 971 6.81 12.20 -12.59
C LYS A 971 7.43 12.80 -11.33
N MET A 972 8.76 12.84 -11.20
CA MET A 972 9.45 13.46 -10.05
C MET A 972 9.12 14.96 -9.89
N LYS A 973 8.71 15.66 -10.95
CA LYS A 973 8.45 17.13 -10.97
C LYS A 973 9.61 17.95 -10.38
N LEU A 974 10.84 17.56 -10.71
CA LEU A 974 12.08 18.15 -10.20
C LEU A 974 12.95 18.78 -11.30
N ILE A 975 13.06 18.12 -12.45
CA ILE A 975 14.04 18.43 -13.50
C ILE A 975 13.38 19.29 -14.59
N GLY A 976 13.87 20.52 -14.78
CA GLY A 976 13.27 21.52 -15.67
C GLY A 976 12.14 22.34 -15.03
N GLU A 977 11.75 22.02 -13.79
CA GLU A 977 10.59 22.62 -13.13
C GLU A 977 10.93 23.92 -12.39
N LYS A 978 9.96 24.84 -12.28
CA LYS A 978 10.16 26.16 -11.67
C LYS A 978 9.98 26.16 -10.15
N PRO A 979 10.81 26.87 -9.38
CA PRO A 979 10.66 26.99 -7.93
C PRO A 979 9.48 27.89 -7.56
N LEU A 980 8.61 27.37 -6.69
CA LEU A 980 7.49 28.10 -6.09
C LEU A 980 7.99 29.05 -4.97
N HIS A 981 8.76 28.51 -4.02
CA HIS A 981 9.33 29.24 -2.88
C HIS A 981 10.68 29.94 -3.22
N HIS A 982 11.43 30.35 -2.19
CA HIS A 982 12.71 31.09 -2.22
C HIS A 982 13.66 30.73 -3.38
N LYS A 983 14.14 31.78 -4.06
CA LYS A 983 14.82 31.73 -5.37
C LYS A 983 16.30 32.11 -5.33
N PHE A 984 16.83 32.49 -4.16
CA PHE A 984 18.28 32.77 -3.93
C PHE A 984 18.88 33.82 -4.89
N ASP A 985 18.07 34.80 -5.33
CA ASP A 985 18.42 35.84 -6.31
C ASP A 985 19.02 35.32 -7.63
N LEU A 986 18.79 34.04 -7.94
CA LEU A 986 19.27 33.37 -9.14
C LEU A 986 18.53 33.87 -10.39
N LYS A 987 19.25 33.95 -11.50
CA LYS A 987 18.70 34.33 -12.81
C LYS A 987 18.02 33.13 -13.47
N ASP A 988 16.72 33.24 -13.73
CA ASP A 988 15.85 32.20 -14.30
C ASP A 988 16.06 30.81 -13.65
N PRO A 989 15.79 30.67 -12.34
CA PRO A 989 16.09 29.46 -11.59
C PRO A 989 15.10 28.33 -11.86
N LEU A 990 15.60 27.10 -11.79
CA LEU A 990 14.82 25.87 -11.82
C LEU A 990 15.10 25.08 -10.53
N LEU A 991 14.23 24.13 -10.17
CA LEU A 991 14.44 23.23 -9.03
C LEU A 991 15.71 22.41 -9.25
N VAL A 992 15.80 21.77 -10.43
CA VAL A 992 17.03 21.31 -11.07
C VAL A 992 17.04 21.80 -12.52
N ALA A 993 18.09 22.53 -12.92
CA ALA A 993 18.35 22.95 -14.28
C ALA A 993 19.31 21.95 -14.97
N PRO A 994 18.87 21.21 -16.01
CA PRO A 994 19.71 20.23 -16.70
C PRO A 994 21.03 20.84 -17.20
N GLY A 995 22.16 20.28 -16.81
CA GLY A 995 23.50 20.76 -17.18
C GLY A 995 23.96 22.05 -16.47
N GLU A 996 23.13 22.67 -15.62
CA GLU A 996 23.42 23.99 -15.01
C GLU A 996 23.31 23.95 -13.46
N PRO A 997 24.31 23.40 -12.75
CA PRO A 997 24.29 23.28 -11.29
C PRO A 997 24.03 24.60 -10.55
N ASP A 998 24.63 25.71 -10.99
CA ASP A 998 24.55 26.97 -10.26
C ASP A 998 23.19 27.71 -10.40
N ARG A 999 22.36 27.33 -11.40
CA ARG A 999 20.95 27.77 -11.53
C ARG A 999 19.95 26.86 -10.81
N SER A 1000 20.41 25.79 -10.17
CA SER A 1000 19.57 24.75 -9.59
C SER A 1000 19.30 24.96 -8.10
N VAL A 1001 18.06 25.34 -7.76
CA VAL A 1001 17.65 25.65 -6.38
C VAL A 1001 17.87 24.49 -5.41
N LEU A 1002 17.75 23.23 -5.86
CA LEU A 1002 18.05 22.06 -5.02
C LEU A 1002 19.50 22.08 -4.50
N LEU A 1003 20.47 22.45 -5.33
CA LEU A 1003 21.88 22.49 -4.92
C LEU A 1003 22.13 23.57 -3.87
N HIS A 1004 21.52 24.75 -4.03
CA HIS A 1004 21.59 25.83 -3.04
C HIS A 1004 20.94 25.44 -1.71
N ARG A 1005 19.82 24.70 -1.73
CA ARG A 1005 19.18 24.18 -0.50
C ARG A 1005 20.00 23.11 0.20
N LEU A 1006 20.75 22.30 -0.55
CA LEU A 1006 21.68 21.31 0.01
C LEU A 1006 22.95 21.96 0.59
N ALA A 1007 23.42 23.04 -0.03
CA ALA A 1007 24.66 23.75 0.35
C ALA A 1007 24.51 24.83 1.44
N ASN A 1008 23.29 25.19 1.85
CA ASN A 1008 23.05 26.21 2.88
C ASN A 1008 22.41 25.61 4.15
N ARG A 1009 22.70 26.20 5.31
CA ARG A 1009 22.10 25.86 6.61
C ARG A 1009 21.80 27.11 7.45
N GLY A 1010 20.90 26.96 8.43
CA GLY A 1010 20.54 27.99 9.41
C GLY A 1010 19.19 28.65 9.14
N GLU A 1011 18.78 29.55 10.05
CA GLU A 1011 17.54 30.33 9.90
C GLU A 1011 17.54 31.18 8.63
N LYS A 1012 16.37 31.32 7.99
CA LYS A 1012 16.16 32.12 6.76
C LYS A 1012 17.01 31.75 5.55
N SER A 1013 17.84 30.70 5.65
CA SER A 1013 18.70 30.17 4.57
C SER A 1013 17.95 29.39 3.47
N GLY A 1014 16.66 29.13 3.64
CA GLY A 1014 15.88 28.28 2.73
C GLY A 1014 16.25 26.79 2.77
N GLN A 1015 17.06 26.34 3.74
CA GLN A 1015 17.50 24.95 3.90
C GLN A 1015 16.35 23.92 3.81
N MET A 1016 16.67 22.71 3.33
CA MET A 1016 15.76 21.56 3.37
C MET A 1016 16.52 20.29 3.82
N PRO A 1017 15.97 19.52 4.79
CA PRO A 1017 14.80 19.83 5.61
C PRO A 1017 15.01 21.08 6.47
N GLN A 1018 13.92 21.76 6.85
CA GLN A 1018 13.99 22.99 7.66
C GLN A 1018 14.50 22.75 9.10
N LEU A 1019 14.49 21.51 9.57
CA LEU A 1019 14.78 21.10 10.95
C LEU A 1019 15.93 20.07 11.07
N ALA A 1020 16.43 19.89 12.30
CA ALA A 1020 17.34 18.83 12.74
C ALA A 1020 18.74 18.70 12.07
N THR A 1021 19.16 19.61 11.19
CA THR A 1021 20.56 19.68 10.71
C THR A 1021 21.09 21.12 10.67
N TYR A 1022 22.36 21.26 11.03
CA TYR A 1022 23.12 22.52 11.04
C TYR A 1022 24.41 22.44 10.21
N LEU A 1023 24.79 21.25 9.73
CA LEU A 1023 25.95 21.07 8.84
C LEU A 1023 25.53 20.72 7.41
N VAL A 1024 26.26 21.31 6.47
CA VAL A 1024 26.25 20.94 5.06
C VAL A 1024 26.84 19.54 4.90
N ASP A 1025 26.22 18.73 4.05
CA ASP A 1025 26.80 17.47 3.59
C ASP A 1025 27.63 17.76 2.34
N GLU A 1026 28.92 18.03 2.53
CA GLU A 1026 29.86 18.37 1.45
C GLU A 1026 30.02 17.24 0.42
N ALA A 1027 29.78 15.99 0.81
CA ALA A 1027 29.81 14.86 -0.12
C ALA A 1027 28.55 14.83 -0.99
N ALA A 1028 27.38 15.08 -0.39
CA ALA A 1028 26.13 15.25 -1.13
C ALA A 1028 26.16 16.49 -2.04
N VAL A 1029 26.68 17.64 -1.59
CA VAL A 1029 26.79 18.85 -2.45
C VAL A 1029 27.65 18.57 -3.68
N LYS A 1030 28.75 17.82 -3.55
CA LYS A 1030 29.57 17.37 -4.69
C LYS A 1030 28.81 16.38 -5.60
N LEU A 1031 28.14 15.38 -5.01
CA LEU A 1031 27.30 14.42 -5.73
C LEU A 1031 26.21 15.11 -6.56
N PHE A 1032 25.46 16.06 -5.98
CA PHE A 1032 24.41 16.78 -6.69
C PHE A 1032 24.97 17.77 -7.72
N ARG A 1033 26.11 18.44 -7.46
CA ARG A 1033 26.77 19.28 -8.48
C ARG A 1033 27.18 18.46 -9.71
N ALA A 1034 27.71 17.25 -9.52
CA ALA A 1034 28.05 16.34 -10.61
C ALA A 1034 26.78 15.81 -11.32
N TRP A 1035 25.82 15.28 -10.56
CA TRP A 1035 24.57 14.74 -11.11
C TRP A 1035 23.81 15.76 -11.95
N ILE A 1036 23.69 17.01 -11.49
CA ILE A 1036 23.02 18.08 -12.22
C ILE A 1036 23.76 18.47 -13.51
N ALA A 1037 25.09 18.33 -13.55
CA ALA A 1037 25.87 18.58 -14.78
C ALA A 1037 25.64 17.51 -15.87
N GLU A 1038 25.24 16.29 -15.49
CA GLU A 1038 24.97 15.17 -16.43
C GLU A 1038 23.47 14.94 -16.70
N VAL A 1039 22.59 15.36 -15.79
CA VAL A 1039 21.14 15.10 -15.90
C VAL A 1039 20.53 15.81 -17.10
N LYS A 1040 19.65 15.11 -17.81
CA LYS A 1040 18.95 15.60 -19.01
C LYS A 1040 17.50 15.90 -18.67
N GLN A 1041 16.89 16.79 -19.46
CA GLN A 1041 15.45 17.03 -19.36
C GLN A 1041 14.68 15.73 -19.64
N PRO A 1042 13.81 15.26 -18.72
CA PRO A 1042 12.98 14.09 -18.99
C PRO A 1042 11.93 14.39 -20.06
N GLU A 1043 11.81 13.48 -21.03
CA GLU A 1043 10.66 13.45 -21.94
C GLU A 1043 9.42 12.91 -21.21
N PRO A 1044 8.20 13.37 -21.54
CA PRO A 1044 6.99 12.72 -21.07
C PRO A 1044 6.94 11.26 -21.57
N PRO A 1045 6.49 10.29 -20.75
CA PRO A 1045 6.43 8.90 -21.15
C PRO A 1045 5.57 8.74 -22.41
N LYS A 1046 6.11 8.04 -23.42
CA LYS A 1046 5.47 7.85 -24.72
C LYS A 1046 4.14 7.13 -24.52
N VAL A 1047 3.05 7.86 -24.71
CA VAL A 1047 1.69 7.30 -24.73
C VAL A 1047 1.60 6.40 -25.97
N GLU A 1048 1.66 5.08 -25.77
CA GLU A 1048 1.17 4.17 -26.81
C GLU A 1048 -0.28 4.56 -27.13
N PRO A 1049 -0.64 4.83 -28.40
CA PRO A 1049 -2.04 5.02 -28.73
C PRO A 1049 -2.81 3.76 -28.32
N PRO A 1050 -4.01 3.88 -27.74
CA PRO A 1050 -4.75 2.73 -27.24
C PRO A 1050 -4.90 1.71 -28.37
N LYS A 1051 -4.31 0.51 -28.17
CA LYS A 1051 -4.20 -0.53 -29.20
C LYS A 1051 -5.57 -0.70 -29.84
N THR A 1052 -5.65 -0.37 -31.13
CA THR A 1052 -6.92 -0.29 -31.85
C THR A 1052 -7.59 -1.66 -31.78
N VAL A 1053 -8.66 -1.74 -30.99
CA VAL A 1053 -9.51 -2.95 -30.94
C VAL A 1053 -9.91 -3.25 -32.39
N PRO A 1054 -9.58 -4.43 -32.94
CA PRO A 1054 -9.92 -4.74 -34.31
C PRO A 1054 -11.43 -4.59 -34.47
N ALA A 1055 -11.85 -3.96 -35.58
CA ALA A 1055 -13.24 -3.57 -35.78
C ALA A 1055 -14.18 -4.77 -35.55
N LYS A 1056 -15.28 -4.53 -34.84
CA LYS A 1056 -16.22 -5.58 -34.40
C LYS A 1056 -16.53 -6.55 -35.54
N VAL A 1057 -16.42 -7.84 -35.24
CA VAL A 1057 -17.04 -8.91 -36.05
C VAL A 1057 -18.50 -8.52 -36.31
N GLU A 1058 -18.94 -8.67 -37.57
CA GLU A 1058 -20.27 -8.25 -37.99
C GLU A 1058 -21.36 -8.91 -37.13
N ALA A 1059 -22.26 -8.10 -36.57
CA ALA A 1059 -23.50 -8.61 -36.01
C ALA A 1059 -24.39 -9.12 -37.16
N PRO A 1060 -25.09 -10.26 -37.02
CA PRO A 1060 -25.95 -10.78 -38.07
C PRO A 1060 -27.06 -9.77 -38.43
N LYS A 1061 -27.28 -9.59 -39.72
CA LYS A 1061 -28.19 -8.57 -40.27
C LYS A 1061 -29.63 -8.84 -39.83
N ALA A 1062 -30.22 -7.90 -39.11
CA ALA A 1062 -31.67 -7.79 -38.97
C ALA A 1062 -32.22 -6.94 -40.13
N GLU A 1063 -33.28 -7.42 -40.81
CA GLU A 1063 -33.90 -6.67 -41.91
C GLU A 1063 -34.76 -5.50 -41.40
N PRO A 1064 -34.80 -4.36 -42.13
CA PRO A 1064 -35.52 -3.17 -41.69
C PRO A 1064 -37.02 -3.24 -42.06
N ALA A 1065 -37.89 -3.20 -41.04
CA ALA A 1065 -39.30 -2.86 -41.24
C ALA A 1065 -39.42 -1.40 -41.70
N LYS A 1066 -40.18 -1.15 -42.77
CA LYS A 1066 -40.38 0.19 -43.34
C LYS A 1066 -41.37 1.02 -42.51
N PRO A 1067 -41.18 2.34 -42.37
CA PRO A 1067 -42.21 3.24 -41.88
C PRO A 1067 -43.21 3.57 -42.99
N GLU A 1068 -44.50 3.33 -42.76
CA GLU A 1068 -45.57 3.90 -43.59
C GLU A 1068 -46.07 5.24 -43.01
N SER A 1069 -46.48 6.13 -43.92
CA SER A 1069 -46.77 7.54 -43.61
C SER A 1069 -48.26 7.84 -43.62
N VAL A 1070 -48.82 8.35 -42.51
CA VAL A 1070 -50.14 8.99 -42.51
C VAL A 1070 -50.12 10.29 -41.69
N LYS A 1071 -50.72 11.33 -42.27
CA LYS A 1071 -51.06 12.64 -41.67
C LYS A 1071 -52.23 13.20 -42.49
N PRO A 1072 -53.14 13.99 -41.90
CA PRO A 1072 -53.91 13.71 -40.70
C PRO A 1072 -55.43 13.90 -40.97
N GLU A 1073 -56.33 13.38 -40.13
CA GLU A 1073 -57.73 13.84 -40.15
C GLU A 1073 -58.41 13.81 -38.77
N LEU A 1074 -59.47 14.61 -38.60
CA LEU A 1074 -60.06 14.98 -37.31
C LEU A 1074 -61.20 14.04 -36.87
N PRO A 1075 -61.39 13.81 -35.56
CA PRO A 1075 -62.46 12.95 -35.07
C PRO A 1075 -63.84 13.61 -35.18
N LYS A 1076 -64.83 12.87 -35.69
CA LYS A 1076 -66.24 13.07 -35.36
C LYS A 1076 -66.64 12.11 -34.24
N ALA A 1077 -67.51 12.54 -33.34
CA ALA A 1077 -67.75 11.85 -32.07
C ALA A 1077 -69.00 10.95 -32.08
N ALA A 1078 -68.91 9.87 -31.28
CA ALA A 1078 -70.01 9.16 -30.61
C ALA A 1078 -71.01 8.34 -31.48
N PRO A 1079 -71.76 7.38 -30.89
CA PRO A 1079 -71.58 6.67 -29.61
C PRO A 1079 -71.70 5.12 -29.73
N ALA A 1080 -71.71 4.46 -28.56
CA ALA A 1080 -72.00 3.05 -28.27
C ALA A 1080 -70.81 2.07 -28.47
N LYS A 1081 -70.46 1.25 -27.47
CA LYS A 1081 -71.08 1.09 -26.13
C LYS A 1081 -70.05 0.69 -25.08
#